data_AF-A0A6N2LEW6-F1
#
_entry.id   AF-A0A6N2LEW6-F1
#
_cell.length_a   1.000
_cell.length_b   1.000
_cell.length_c   1.000
_cell.angle_alpha   90.00
_cell.angle_beta   90.00
_cell.angle_gamma   90.00
#
_symmetry.space_group_name_H-M   'P 1'
#
loop_
_entity.id
_entity.type
_entity.pdbx_description
1 polymer ?
#
loop_
_entity_poly.entity_id
_entity_poly.type
_entity_poly.pdbx_seq_one_letter_code
_entity_poly.pdbx_strand_id
1 'polypeptide(L)'
;MNAGEGVVSEMPVRSVADLDRTSGMPDSDLLADEIVSEQLTRNIQFFGFEAQQKVTTSYVVVIGLGGVGSHAASMLLRSGVGRLLLVDFDQVSVSSLNRHAVATRADVGIPKAECLKKHFSTIFPECHIEAKVLLYDASTEEKILSGHPDFVLDCIDNIDTKVALLAACVRRGLRVLSATGAGARADPTRITVADLRESTNDPLSRAVRYRLRKDHGIEGGIPFVFSLEKPKAKLLPFKGPSGEEENPSNYQVVPGFRVRIIPVLGTIPAIFGQVMASYVVTQLTGLNVQPEPIVNLDLDHYRVLHQRLIEHEETLFGTAMQVQVDVEEVMYVTKELWHGRSARDQFAKDVGRGMWRSVNELMLVRWDKEKPASVSNLILLKFKEADEHELRTLEEIKELEPEFYERVESALKRAEFDFGSVNSMESVPDLTKSMYVDFNGYPCVRLLNLTGEIGCSNPGRDKVVAPVVRYKNVNEVTKPSAVLVSLVEFLELLGRISNDSNFAKNIGGVLVEQGMDTQIKSKGFSPDQKFPGAEFAPYKTNNYEWNPIGAGMMWRAYSFPVFLLNESGTQLVQEVAMNNEKKKNDYTEDVVEFDLVMQTTKSGTHDSESCLQEQTCLPLGGYSVWSSLPPINNSSSNHSKPIILTVASMDSASFFRDKNLGAESPISGLIALLAAVDSLSRVNGLDDLSKQLVFSVFTGEAWGYLGSRRFLFELDLQSEAVSGLNSSLIETVIEIGSVGKGFSQGKNTFFAHTAAVSLATNETLDALKHARDSLELKNITVSSASTSNPGIPPTSLMAFLKKNPSTSGMVLEDFDTSFSDKFYHSHLDDIKYKFFSHSGSCISCCPHTLYPCK
;
A
#
# COMPACT_ATOMS: atom_id res chain seq x y z
N MET A 1 20.21 -95.22 4.31
CA MET A 1 21.55 -94.74 4.67
C MET A 1 21.33 -93.45 5.47
N ASN A 2 21.02 -93.57 6.78
CA ASN A 2 21.89 -93.33 7.94
C ASN A 2 22.53 -91.93 7.92
N ALA A 3 22.38 -91.01 8.90
CA ALA A 3 21.86 -91.03 10.29
C ALA A 3 21.41 -89.57 10.63
N GLY A 4 20.38 -89.27 11.46
CA GLY A 4 20.36 -89.28 12.95
C GLY A 4 21.03 -88.00 13.50
N GLU A 5 20.52 -87.16 14.42
CA GLU A 5 19.50 -87.15 15.49
C GLU A 5 19.14 -85.66 15.78
N GLY A 6 17.91 -85.23 16.13
CA GLY A 6 17.34 -85.21 17.49
C GLY A 6 17.96 -84.09 18.35
N VAL A 7 17.26 -83.10 18.94
CA VAL A 7 16.28 -83.23 20.04
C VAL A 7 15.51 -81.91 20.24
N VAL A 8 14.21 -82.04 20.55
CA VAL A 8 13.27 -81.03 21.05
C VAL A 8 13.24 -81.07 22.59
N SER A 9 13.14 -79.94 23.29
CA SER A 9 12.64 -79.90 24.68
C SER A 9 11.80 -78.65 24.96
N GLU A 10 10.65 -78.85 25.61
CA GLU A 10 9.54 -77.93 25.89
C GLU A 10 9.76 -76.91 27.03
N MET A 11 9.12 -75.73 26.84
CA MET A 11 8.32 -74.85 27.74
C MET A 11 8.73 -74.56 29.22
N PRO A 12 8.49 -73.32 29.72
CA PRO A 12 7.18 -73.05 30.35
C PRO A 12 6.57 -71.66 30.11
N VAL A 13 5.25 -71.63 30.08
CA VAL A 13 4.38 -70.44 30.22
C VAL A 13 4.46 -69.90 31.66
N ARG A 14 4.67 -68.58 31.84
CA ARG A 14 4.36 -67.86 33.10
C ARG A 14 3.74 -66.47 32.85
N SER A 15 2.52 -66.37 33.36
CA SER A 15 1.67 -65.25 33.84
C SER A 15 1.93 -63.78 33.43
N VAL A 16 0.82 -63.17 33.02
CA VAL A 16 0.52 -61.72 33.03
C VAL A 16 0.47 -61.18 34.46
N ALA A 17 1.45 -60.37 34.84
CA ALA A 17 1.36 -59.29 35.83
C ALA A 17 2.68 -58.51 35.82
N ASP A 18 2.59 -57.18 35.95
CA ASP A 18 3.68 -56.19 36.04
C ASP A 18 4.31 -55.72 34.71
N LEU A 19 3.48 -54.97 33.96
CA LEU A 19 3.92 -53.95 33.02
C LEU A 19 4.39 -52.71 33.80
N ASP A 20 5.69 -52.55 34.03
CA ASP A 20 6.25 -51.21 34.20
C ASP A 20 7.75 -51.15 33.82
N ARG A 21 8.04 -50.25 32.89
CA ARG A 21 9.34 -49.66 32.51
C ARG A 21 10.53 -50.61 32.19
N THR A 22 11.12 -50.35 31.03
CA THR A 22 12.46 -50.79 30.53
C THR A 22 12.51 -52.07 29.69
N SER A 23 12.36 -51.89 28.37
CA SER A 23 12.89 -52.76 27.32
C SER A 23 13.16 -51.86 26.12
N GLY A 24 14.35 -51.65 25.57
CA GLY A 24 15.65 -52.30 25.66
C GLY A 24 16.42 -51.72 24.47
N MET A 25 17.13 -50.60 24.69
CA MET A 25 18.10 -50.11 23.72
C MET A 25 19.34 -51.00 23.81
N PRO A 26 19.92 -51.48 22.69
CA PRO A 26 21.28 -51.96 22.75
C PRO A 26 22.17 -50.73 22.98
N ASP A 27 22.58 -50.56 24.24
CA ASP A 27 23.50 -49.52 24.72
C ASP A 27 24.95 -49.82 24.29
N SER A 28 25.12 -50.31 23.05
CA SER A 28 26.40 -50.43 22.38
C SER A 28 26.57 -49.17 21.56
N ASP A 29 27.61 -48.38 21.86
CA ASP A 29 28.02 -47.25 21.03
C ASP A 29 28.12 -47.71 19.57
N LEU A 30 27.13 -47.38 18.74
CA LEU A 30 27.05 -47.85 17.35
C LEU A 30 28.29 -47.45 16.54
N LEU A 31 28.97 -46.37 16.95
CA LEU A 31 30.22 -45.91 16.37
C LEU A 31 31.45 -46.72 16.80
N ALA A 32 31.31 -47.63 17.77
CA ALA A 32 32.37 -48.58 18.14
C ALA A 32 32.43 -49.78 17.19
N ASP A 33 31.39 -50.02 16.39
CA ASP A 33 31.45 -51.01 15.30
C ASP A 33 32.35 -50.49 14.16
N GLU A 34 33.34 -51.28 13.77
CA GLU A 34 34.35 -50.89 12.77
C GLU A 34 33.73 -50.59 11.40
N ILE A 35 32.68 -51.32 11.01
CA ILE A 35 32.02 -51.14 9.71
C ILE A 35 31.19 -49.86 9.73
N VAL A 36 30.40 -49.64 10.79
CA VAL A 36 29.58 -48.43 10.95
C VAL A 36 30.47 -47.19 11.04
N SER A 37 31.55 -47.26 11.84
CA SER A 37 32.52 -46.17 11.94
C SER A 37 33.15 -45.88 10.58
N GLU A 38 33.56 -46.91 9.83
CA GLU A 38 34.17 -46.71 8.51
C GLU A 38 33.19 -46.14 7.48
N GLN A 39 31.94 -46.60 7.48
CA GLN A 39 30.87 -46.07 6.63
C GLN A 39 30.63 -44.57 6.89
N LEU A 40 30.74 -44.13 8.15
CA LEU A 40 30.52 -42.74 8.57
C LEU A 40 31.80 -41.90 8.68
N THR A 41 32.98 -42.45 8.33
CA THR A 41 34.30 -41.81 8.50
C THR A 41 34.33 -40.38 7.96
N ARG A 42 33.70 -40.09 6.80
CA ARG A 42 33.70 -38.74 6.23
C ARG A 42 32.88 -37.74 7.04
N ASN A 43 31.76 -38.16 7.61
CA ASN A 43 30.98 -37.29 8.50
C ASN A 43 31.68 -37.11 9.85
N ILE A 44 32.30 -38.18 10.39
CA ILE A 44 33.10 -38.11 11.61
C ILE A 44 34.28 -37.14 11.44
N GLN A 45 34.99 -37.20 10.31
CA GLN A 45 36.09 -36.28 10.00
C GLN A 45 35.61 -34.82 9.87
N PHE A 46 34.38 -34.60 9.43
CA PHE A 46 33.83 -33.26 9.23
C PHE A 46 33.26 -32.65 10.52
N PHE A 47 32.41 -33.38 11.25
CA PHE A 47 31.72 -32.89 12.45
C PHE A 47 32.45 -33.21 13.77
N GLY A 48 33.35 -34.19 13.76
CA GLY A 48 33.92 -34.78 14.96
C GLY A 48 33.06 -35.94 15.50
N PHE A 49 33.70 -36.79 16.31
CA PHE A 49 33.08 -38.02 16.83
C PHE A 49 31.86 -37.75 17.72
N GLU A 50 31.96 -36.84 18.69
CA GLU A 50 30.86 -36.50 19.61
C GLU A 50 29.62 -35.96 18.88
N ALA A 51 29.84 -35.13 17.85
CA ALA A 51 28.76 -34.57 17.06
C ALA A 51 28.10 -35.64 16.19
N GLN A 52 28.87 -36.55 15.60
CA GLN A 52 28.34 -37.70 14.87
C GLN A 52 27.53 -38.62 15.80
N GLN A 53 27.99 -38.83 17.04
CA GLN A 53 27.28 -39.66 18.02
C GLN A 53 25.87 -39.11 18.28
N LYS A 54 25.72 -37.78 18.40
CA LYS A 54 24.39 -37.14 18.51
C LYS A 54 23.50 -37.45 17.32
N VAL A 55 24.02 -37.38 16.09
CA VAL A 55 23.27 -37.73 14.88
C VAL A 55 22.82 -39.18 14.95
N THR A 56 23.71 -40.08 15.36
CA THR A 56 23.44 -41.52 15.47
C THR A 56 22.43 -41.87 16.56
N THR A 57 22.31 -41.09 17.63
CA THR A 57 21.26 -41.29 18.64
C THR A 57 19.93 -40.58 18.32
N SER A 58 19.87 -39.78 17.25
CA SER A 58 18.72 -38.92 16.95
C SER A 58 17.52 -39.68 16.37
N TYR A 59 16.31 -39.21 16.69
CA TYR A 59 15.04 -39.65 16.13
C TYR A 59 14.41 -38.59 15.23
N VAL A 60 14.26 -38.90 13.94
CA VAL A 60 13.68 -37.98 12.94
C VAL A 60 12.43 -38.57 12.28
N VAL A 61 11.39 -37.75 12.16
CA VAL A 61 10.12 -38.10 11.48
C VAL A 61 10.06 -37.40 10.13
N VAL A 62 9.79 -38.14 9.06
CA VAL A 62 9.63 -37.58 7.70
C VAL A 62 8.23 -37.87 7.18
N ILE A 63 7.46 -36.82 6.89
CA ILE A 63 6.05 -36.91 6.48
C ILE A 63 5.92 -36.42 5.04
N GLY A 64 5.39 -37.28 4.18
CA GLY A 64 5.38 -37.10 2.72
C GLY A 64 6.68 -37.62 2.10
N LEU A 65 6.62 -38.72 1.38
CA LEU A 65 7.75 -39.47 0.83
C LEU A 65 7.76 -39.43 -0.71
N GLY A 66 7.29 -38.31 -1.27
CA GLY A 66 7.41 -37.99 -2.70
C GLY A 66 8.84 -37.60 -3.10
N GLY A 67 8.98 -36.75 -4.12
CA GLY A 67 10.30 -36.36 -4.64
C GLY A 67 11.18 -35.56 -3.67
N VAL A 68 10.61 -34.90 -2.66
CA VAL A 68 11.37 -34.17 -1.63
C VAL A 68 11.73 -35.11 -0.48
N GLY A 69 10.71 -35.66 0.19
CA GLY A 69 10.92 -36.44 1.41
C GLY A 69 11.65 -37.75 1.22
N SER A 70 11.51 -38.43 0.06
CA SER A 70 12.30 -39.65 -0.20
C SER A 70 13.80 -39.36 -0.26
N HIS A 71 14.20 -38.23 -0.85
CA HIS A 71 15.61 -37.81 -0.89
C HIS A 71 16.10 -37.31 0.47
N ALA A 72 15.28 -36.55 1.22
CA ALA A 72 15.62 -36.12 2.57
C ALA A 72 15.84 -37.32 3.50
N ALA A 73 14.89 -38.26 3.54
CA ALA A 73 14.99 -39.46 4.36
C ALA A 73 16.20 -40.32 3.96
N SER A 74 16.48 -40.44 2.66
CA SER A 74 17.63 -41.22 2.19
C SER A 74 18.96 -40.61 2.63
N MET A 75 19.09 -39.28 2.63
CA MET A 75 20.35 -38.65 3.02
C MET A 75 20.50 -38.56 4.54
N LEU A 76 19.40 -38.44 5.29
CA LEU A 76 19.40 -38.58 6.75
C LEU A 76 19.87 -39.97 7.19
N LEU A 77 19.34 -41.03 6.57
CA LEU A 77 19.80 -42.41 6.81
C LEU A 77 21.30 -42.53 6.55
N ARG A 78 21.76 -42.08 5.37
CA ARG A 78 23.17 -42.14 4.98
C ARG A 78 24.10 -41.29 5.84
N SER A 79 23.55 -40.28 6.52
CA SER A 79 24.29 -39.47 7.49
C SER A 79 24.42 -40.13 8.87
N GLY A 80 23.81 -41.30 9.05
CA GLY A 80 23.91 -42.12 10.25
C GLY A 80 22.81 -41.86 11.27
N VAL A 81 21.67 -41.24 10.91
CA VAL A 81 20.53 -41.06 11.84
C VAL A 81 20.04 -42.43 12.32
N GLY A 82 20.02 -42.65 13.64
CA GLY A 82 19.74 -43.97 14.21
C GLY A 82 18.27 -44.37 14.24
N ARG A 83 17.35 -43.41 14.18
CA ARG A 83 15.91 -43.72 14.15
C ARG A 83 15.14 -42.85 13.16
N LEU A 84 14.40 -43.49 12.26
CA LEU A 84 13.56 -42.84 11.26
C LEU A 84 12.12 -43.36 11.32
N LEU A 85 11.16 -42.43 11.37
CA LEU A 85 9.75 -42.73 11.11
C LEU A 85 9.37 -42.15 9.74
N LEU A 86 8.97 -43.03 8.83
CA LEU A 86 8.59 -42.70 7.46
C LEU A 86 7.06 -42.75 7.31
N VAL A 87 6.44 -41.62 6.99
CA VAL A 87 4.97 -41.50 6.90
C VAL A 87 4.54 -41.04 5.52
N ASP A 88 3.80 -41.88 4.79
CA ASP A 88 3.14 -41.53 3.53
C ASP A 88 2.01 -42.54 3.25
N PHE A 89 0.86 -42.06 2.78
CA PHE A 89 -0.28 -42.89 2.42
C PHE A 89 -0.24 -43.36 0.95
N ASP A 90 0.54 -42.70 0.10
CA ASP A 90 0.62 -42.97 -1.33
C ASP A 90 1.43 -44.23 -1.65
N GLN A 91 1.16 -44.78 -2.83
CA GLN A 91 1.96 -45.82 -3.46
C GLN A 91 2.93 -45.25 -4.51
N VAL A 92 3.99 -45.99 -4.80
CA VAL A 92 4.90 -45.69 -5.90
C VAL A 92 4.16 -45.83 -7.22
N SER A 93 4.01 -44.74 -7.96
CA SER A 93 3.48 -44.74 -9.33
C SER A 93 4.61 -44.80 -10.36
N VAL A 94 4.30 -45.18 -11.60
CA VAL A 94 5.26 -45.08 -12.72
C VAL A 94 5.77 -43.64 -12.88
N SER A 95 4.88 -42.66 -12.70
CA SER A 95 5.23 -41.24 -12.76
C SER A 95 6.08 -40.77 -11.58
N SER A 96 6.19 -41.53 -10.49
CA SER A 96 7.06 -41.21 -9.34
C SER A 96 8.53 -41.52 -9.63
N LEU A 97 8.82 -42.46 -10.54
CA LEU A 97 10.17 -42.97 -10.81
C LEU A 97 11.14 -41.91 -11.36
N ASN A 98 10.63 -40.81 -11.93
CA ASN A 98 11.47 -39.73 -12.44
C ASN A 98 12.08 -38.84 -11.33
N ARG A 99 11.66 -39.00 -10.06
CA ARG A 99 12.04 -38.10 -8.96
C ARG A 99 12.09 -38.76 -7.57
N HIS A 100 11.69 -40.02 -7.41
CA HIS A 100 11.72 -40.71 -6.13
C HIS A 100 13.11 -41.31 -5.90
N ALA A 101 13.66 -41.17 -4.68
CA ALA A 101 15.08 -41.41 -4.42
C ALA A 101 15.59 -42.83 -4.71
N VAL A 102 14.82 -43.85 -4.37
CA VAL A 102 15.26 -45.27 -4.45
C VAL A 102 14.33 -46.19 -5.21
N ALA A 103 13.16 -45.69 -5.64
CA ALA A 103 12.12 -46.56 -6.18
C ALA A 103 12.49 -47.01 -7.60
N THR A 104 12.27 -48.29 -7.88
CA THR A 104 12.50 -48.90 -9.18
C THR A 104 11.19 -49.29 -9.85
N ARG A 105 11.23 -49.74 -11.11
CA ARG A 105 10.04 -50.27 -11.80
C ARG A 105 9.39 -51.45 -11.07
N ALA A 106 10.17 -52.23 -10.32
CA ALA A 106 9.67 -53.37 -9.53
C ALA A 106 8.89 -52.92 -8.29
N ASP A 107 9.05 -51.67 -7.86
CA ASP A 107 8.41 -51.13 -6.66
C ASP A 107 7.07 -50.44 -6.95
N VAL A 108 6.65 -50.35 -8.22
CA VAL A 108 5.38 -49.72 -8.61
C VAL A 108 4.20 -50.48 -7.98
N GLY A 109 3.32 -49.74 -7.30
CA GLY A 109 2.19 -50.28 -6.54
C GLY A 109 2.50 -50.60 -5.07
N ILE A 110 3.75 -50.51 -4.64
CA ILE A 110 4.13 -50.65 -3.22
C ILE A 110 3.94 -49.30 -2.52
N PRO A 111 3.43 -49.25 -1.28
CA PRO A 111 3.40 -48.03 -0.47
C PRO A 111 4.78 -47.37 -0.38
N LYS A 112 4.88 -46.04 -0.58
CA LYS A 112 6.16 -45.33 -0.61
C LYS A 112 6.96 -45.49 0.69
N ALA A 113 6.27 -45.49 1.83
CA ALA A 113 6.88 -45.71 3.15
C ALA A 113 7.54 -47.10 3.28
N GLU A 114 6.83 -48.15 2.85
CA GLU A 114 7.36 -49.53 2.88
C GLU A 114 8.47 -49.74 1.85
N CYS A 115 8.36 -49.12 0.67
CA CYS A 115 9.40 -49.11 -0.34
C CYS A 115 10.71 -48.54 0.24
N LEU A 116 10.66 -47.35 0.85
CA LEU A 116 11.85 -46.75 1.47
C LEU A 116 12.39 -47.61 2.60
N LYS A 117 11.53 -48.13 3.50
CA LYS A 117 11.98 -49.01 4.60
C LYS A 117 12.74 -50.24 4.08
N LYS A 118 12.21 -50.91 3.05
CA LYS A 118 12.86 -52.06 2.41
C LYS A 118 14.23 -51.70 1.86
N HIS A 119 14.34 -50.61 1.09
CA HIS A 119 15.61 -50.18 0.50
C HIS A 119 16.60 -49.70 1.57
N PHE A 120 16.15 -48.90 2.54
CA PHE A 120 17.00 -48.36 3.60
C PHE A 120 17.60 -49.44 4.51
N SER A 121 16.85 -50.51 4.78
CA SER A 121 17.34 -51.67 5.55
C SER A 121 18.53 -52.37 4.87
N THR A 122 18.75 -52.15 3.57
CA THR A 122 19.93 -52.65 2.84
C THR A 122 21.10 -51.67 2.81
N ILE A 123 20.85 -50.39 3.14
CA ILE A 123 21.85 -49.31 3.08
C ILE A 123 22.49 -49.07 4.45
N PHE A 124 21.69 -49.10 5.53
CA PHE A 124 22.15 -48.89 6.90
C PHE A 124 21.26 -49.70 7.85
N PRO A 125 21.53 -51.02 8.01
CA PRO A 125 20.68 -51.94 8.77
C PRO A 125 20.61 -51.63 10.27
N GLU A 126 21.55 -50.86 10.80
CA GLU A 126 21.61 -50.44 12.21
C GLU A 126 20.56 -49.38 12.55
N CYS A 127 20.01 -48.67 11.54
CA CYS A 127 18.96 -47.69 11.75
C CYS A 127 17.63 -48.37 12.11
N HIS A 128 16.97 -47.89 13.16
CA HIS A 128 15.60 -48.28 13.48
C HIS A 128 14.60 -47.54 12.57
N ILE A 129 14.06 -48.24 11.59
CA ILE A 129 13.15 -47.67 10.58
C ILE A 129 11.73 -48.18 10.78
N GLU A 130 10.83 -47.27 11.08
CA GLU A 130 9.39 -47.52 11.13
C GLU A 130 8.71 -46.90 9.90
N ALA A 131 7.81 -47.64 9.26
CA ALA A 131 7.00 -47.16 8.14
C ALA A 131 5.53 -47.12 8.58
N LYS A 132 4.85 -45.99 8.33
CA LYS A 132 3.41 -45.83 8.56
C LYS A 132 2.72 -45.40 7.28
N VAL A 133 1.89 -46.28 6.75
CA VAL A 133 1.07 -46.03 5.56
C VAL A 133 -0.23 -45.33 5.96
N LEU A 134 -0.14 -44.05 6.32
CA LEU A 134 -1.25 -43.25 6.86
C LEU A 134 -1.15 -41.79 6.38
N LEU A 135 -2.29 -41.13 6.28
CA LEU A 135 -2.37 -39.68 6.09
C LEU A 135 -2.25 -38.98 7.46
N TYR A 136 -1.56 -37.84 7.49
CA TYR A 136 -1.53 -37.01 8.68
C TYR A 136 -2.87 -36.28 8.85
N ASP A 137 -3.49 -36.41 10.01
CA ASP A 137 -4.66 -35.65 10.44
C ASP A 137 -4.72 -35.59 11.98
N ALA A 138 -5.73 -34.93 12.52
CA ALA A 138 -5.89 -34.79 13.97
C ALA A 138 -6.01 -36.14 14.71
N SER A 139 -6.53 -37.19 14.06
CA SER A 139 -6.69 -38.52 14.65
C SER A 139 -5.40 -39.35 14.62
N THR A 140 -4.50 -39.07 13.67
CA THR A 140 -3.20 -39.75 13.54
C THR A 140 -2.05 -38.98 14.17
N GLU A 141 -2.26 -37.72 14.57
CA GLU A 141 -1.26 -36.84 15.18
C GLU A 141 -0.46 -37.53 16.30
N GLU A 142 -1.15 -38.11 17.29
CA GLU A 142 -0.48 -38.75 18.42
C GLU A 142 0.36 -39.94 17.97
N LYS A 143 -0.13 -40.73 17.00
CA LYS A 143 0.61 -41.88 16.47
C LYS A 143 1.87 -41.47 15.71
N ILE A 144 1.88 -40.29 15.09
CA ILE A 144 2.98 -39.81 14.24
C ILE A 144 3.99 -38.99 15.05
N LEU A 145 3.52 -38.15 15.97
CA LEU A 145 4.35 -37.20 16.72
C LEU A 145 4.68 -37.66 18.15
N SER A 146 4.24 -38.84 18.58
CA SER A 146 4.65 -39.43 19.86
C SER A 146 6.15 -39.73 19.93
N GLY A 147 6.69 -39.79 21.15
CA GLY A 147 8.07 -40.22 21.39
C GLY A 147 9.12 -39.11 21.25
N HIS A 148 8.69 -37.84 21.26
CA HIS A 148 9.55 -36.65 21.24
C HIS A 148 10.65 -36.69 20.17
N PRO A 149 10.29 -36.65 18.88
CA PRO A 149 11.30 -36.61 17.82
C PRO A 149 12.18 -35.36 17.94
N ASP A 150 13.49 -35.54 17.69
CA ASP A 150 14.46 -34.45 17.66
C ASP A 150 14.21 -33.51 16.48
N PHE A 151 13.61 -34.04 15.40
CA PHE A 151 13.25 -33.27 14.23
C PHE A 151 12.05 -33.86 13.47
N VAL A 152 11.19 -32.99 12.95
CA VAL A 152 10.09 -33.33 12.04
C VAL A 152 10.31 -32.66 10.68
N LEU A 153 10.29 -33.42 9.59
CA LEU A 153 10.36 -32.91 8.23
C LEU A 153 8.98 -33.01 7.58
N ASP A 154 8.46 -31.86 7.17
CA ASP A 154 7.20 -31.74 6.45
C ASP A 154 7.45 -31.58 4.95
N CYS A 155 7.18 -32.64 4.19
CA CYS A 155 7.29 -32.70 2.74
C CYS A 155 5.91 -32.85 2.06
N ILE A 156 4.84 -32.44 2.74
CA ILE A 156 3.45 -32.57 2.29
C ILE A 156 3.12 -31.47 1.26
N ASP A 157 2.28 -31.78 0.26
CA ASP A 157 1.86 -30.85 -0.79
C ASP A 157 0.41 -30.32 -0.61
N ASN A 158 -0.39 -30.96 0.26
CA ASN A 158 -1.71 -30.52 0.67
C ASN A 158 -1.64 -29.40 1.74
N ILE A 159 -2.39 -28.31 1.52
CA ILE A 159 -2.36 -27.11 2.38
C ILE A 159 -2.94 -27.41 3.77
N ASP A 160 -4.12 -28.03 3.85
CA ASP A 160 -4.82 -28.29 5.12
C ASP A 160 -3.97 -29.16 6.05
N THR A 161 -3.45 -30.26 5.49
CA THR A 161 -2.63 -31.23 6.20
C THR A 161 -1.33 -30.60 6.70
N LYS A 162 -0.66 -29.82 5.85
CA LYS A 162 0.56 -29.09 6.19
C LYS A 162 0.32 -28.09 7.33
N VAL A 163 -0.73 -27.28 7.25
CA VAL A 163 -1.07 -26.30 8.31
C VAL A 163 -1.32 -27.01 9.64
N ALA A 164 -2.09 -28.10 9.63
CA ALA A 164 -2.37 -28.89 10.84
C ALA A 164 -1.08 -29.45 11.48
N LEU A 165 -0.19 -30.03 10.66
CA LEU A 165 1.09 -30.58 11.14
C LEU A 165 1.97 -29.51 11.76
N LEU A 166 2.15 -28.38 11.08
CA LEU A 166 2.99 -27.29 11.56
C LEU A 166 2.45 -26.69 12.86
N ALA A 167 1.14 -26.49 12.95
CA ALA A 167 0.47 -26.04 14.17
C ALA A 167 0.66 -27.03 15.33
N ALA A 168 0.57 -28.34 15.07
CA ALA A 168 0.80 -29.38 16.07
C ALA A 168 2.26 -29.39 16.56
N CYS A 169 3.24 -29.26 15.66
CA CYS A 169 4.65 -29.19 16.03
C CYS A 169 4.94 -27.98 16.92
N VAL A 170 4.44 -26.79 16.56
CA VAL A 170 4.60 -25.58 17.37
C VAL A 170 3.94 -25.74 18.75
N ARG A 171 2.69 -26.24 18.79
CA ARG A 171 1.96 -26.50 20.05
C ARG A 171 2.69 -27.48 20.98
N ARG A 172 3.38 -28.47 20.41
CA ARG A 172 4.13 -29.50 21.16
C ARG A 172 5.60 -29.12 21.43
N GLY A 173 6.06 -27.97 20.94
CA GLY A 173 7.46 -27.55 21.06
C GLY A 173 8.44 -28.43 20.27
N LEU A 174 7.99 -29.08 19.19
CA LEU A 174 8.82 -29.94 18.34
C LEU A 174 9.53 -29.10 17.27
N ARG A 175 10.81 -29.40 17.01
CA ARG A 175 11.57 -28.78 15.92
C ARG A 175 11.05 -29.30 14.59
N VAL A 176 10.68 -28.38 13.69
CA VAL A 176 10.11 -28.72 12.39
C VAL A 176 10.75 -27.92 11.26
N LEU A 177 10.97 -28.57 10.12
CA LEU A 177 11.41 -27.97 8.85
C LEU A 177 10.42 -28.35 7.77
N SER A 178 9.88 -27.37 7.06
CA SER A 178 8.88 -27.59 6.01
C SER A 178 9.46 -27.33 4.62
N ALA A 179 9.02 -28.06 3.61
CA ALA A 179 9.28 -27.76 2.21
C ALA A 179 8.04 -27.12 1.54
N THR A 180 8.28 -26.20 0.62
CA THR A 180 7.24 -25.65 -0.27
C THR A 180 7.13 -26.44 -1.59
N GLY A 181 6.35 -25.93 -2.55
CA GLY A 181 6.19 -26.57 -3.85
C GLY A 181 7.47 -26.54 -4.69
N ALA A 182 8.14 -27.69 -4.85
CA ALA A 182 9.31 -27.85 -5.73
C ALA A 182 8.94 -28.06 -7.23
N GLY A 183 7.65 -28.10 -7.56
CA GLY A 183 7.15 -28.28 -8.92
C GLY A 183 7.29 -27.02 -9.79
N ALA A 184 7.38 -27.22 -11.11
CA ALA A 184 7.53 -26.15 -12.10
C ALA A 184 8.72 -25.22 -11.84
N ARG A 185 9.80 -25.70 -11.20
CA ARG A 185 11.04 -24.97 -10.94
C ARG A 185 12.22 -25.63 -11.65
N ALA A 186 13.27 -24.85 -11.91
CA ALA A 186 14.45 -25.33 -12.63
C ALA A 186 15.78 -24.77 -12.11
N ASP A 187 15.80 -23.64 -11.39
CA ASP A 187 17.03 -23.00 -10.94
C ASP A 187 17.40 -23.44 -9.50
N PRO A 188 18.47 -24.25 -9.32
CA PRO A 188 18.88 -24.70 -8.00
C PRO A 188 19.56 -23.61 -7.17
N THR A 189 20.06 -22.54 -7.80
CA THR A 189 20.77 -21.45 -7.09
C THR A 189 19.83 -20.55 -6.29
N ARG A 190 18.52 -20.61 -6.58
CA ARG A 190 17.48 -19.83 -5.90
C ARG A 190 16.80 -20.58 -4.75
N ILE A 191 17.31 -21.76 -4.39
CA ILE A 191 16.81 -22.56 -3.27
C ILE A 191 17.48 -22.07 -1.98
N THR A 192 16.68 -21.76 -0.97
CA THR A 192 17.16 -21.23 0.31
C THR A 192 16.37 -21.79 1.49
N VAL A 193 16.95 -21.67 2.69
CA VAL A 193 16.30 -22.00 3.96
C VAL A 193 16.11 -20.72 4.75
N ALA A 194 14.86 -20.32 4.98
CA ALA A 194 14.51 -19.12 5.73
C ALA A 194 13.16 -19.27 6.42
N ASP A 195 12.78 -18.28 7.23
CA ASP A 195 11.47 -18.24 7.87
C ASP A 195 10.35 -18.15 6.80
N LEU A 196 9.19 -18.76 7.09
CA LEU A 196 8.01 -18.70 6.23
C LEU A 196 7.62 -17.28 5.81
N ARG A 197 7.88 -16.27 6.66
CA ARG A 197 7.60 -14.86 6.38
C ARG A 197 8.33 -14.33 5.15
N GLU A 198 9.52 -14.86 4.89
CA GLU A 198 10.42 -14.39 3.83
C GLU A 198 10.07 -14.98 2.45
N SER A 199 9.10 -15.90 2.38
CA SER A 199 8.65 -16.49 1.13
C SER A 199 7.71 -15.55 0.35
N THR A 200 8.07 -15.21 -0.90
CA THR A 200 7.30 -14.28 -1.76
C THR A 200 6.64 -14.96 -2.96
N ASN A 201 7.32 -15.90 -3.62
CA ASN A 201 6.99 -16.35 -4.99
C ASN A 201 6.32 -17.75 -5.08
N ASP A 202 5.92 -18.32 -3.95
CA ASP A 202 5.33 -19.67 -3.89
C ASP A 202 3.84 -19.65 -3.46
N PRO A 203 2.90 -20.14 -4.29
CA PRO A 203 1.49 -20.18 -3.94
C PRO A 203 1.17 -21.04 -2.71
N LEU A 204 1.92 -22.13 -2.48
CA LEU A 204 1.71 -23.03 -1.35
C LEU A 204 2.12 -22.32 -0.05
N SER A 205 3.29 -21.69 0.00
CA SER A 205 3.78 -20.94 1.16
C SER A 205 2.86 -19.76 1.50
N ARG A 206 2.35 -19.05 0.50
CA ARG A 206 1.39 -17.94 0.71
C ARG A 206 0.11 -18.44 1.37
N ALA A 207 -0.47 -19.54 0.89
CA ALA A 207 -1.68 -20.12 1.46
C ALA A 207 -1.47 -20.65 2.89
N VAL A 208 -0.34 -21.34 3.12
CA VAL A 208 0.04 -21.89 4.43
C VAL A 208 0.27 -20.78 5.44
N ARG A 209 1.02 -19.73 5.07
CA ARG A 209 1.26 -18.55 5.92
C ARG A 209 -0.04 -17.85 6.29
N TYR A 210 -0.94 -17.65 5.33
CA TYR A 210 -2.24 -17.03 5.58
C TYR A 210 -3.05 -17.83 6.61
N ARG A 211 -3.15 -19.16 6.44
CA ARG A 211 -3.93 -20.03 7.32
C ARG A 211 -3.28 -20.22 8.70
N LEU A 212 -1.96 -20.39 8.79
CA LEU A 212 -1.27 -20.47 10.08
C LEU A 212 -1.49 -19.20 10.92
N ARG A 213 -1.44 -18.02 10.31
CA ARG A 213 -1.74 -16.75 10.98
C ARG A 213 -3.21 -16.65 11.38
N LYS A 214 -4.13 -16.94 10.45
CA LYS A 214 -5.57 -16.79 10.67
C LYS A 214 -6.13 -17.78 11.70
N ASP A 215 -5.77 -19.05 11.57
CA ASP A 215 -6.42 -20.15 12.28
C ASP A 215 -5.67 -20.52 13.58
N HIS A 216 -4.37 -20.20 13.67
CA HIS A 216 -3.52 -20.58 14.80
C HIS A 216 -2.69 -19.44 15.40
N GLY A 217 -2.74 -18.22 14.85
CA GLY A 217 -1.95 -17.08 15.35
C GLY A 217 -0.44 -17.23 15.17
N ILE A 218 0.01 -18.15 14.30
CA ILE A 218 1.43 -18.40 14.05
C ILE A 218 1.90 -17.52 12.90
N GLU A 219 2.72 -16.51 13.21
CA GLU A 219 3.20 -15.54 12.21
C GLU A 219 4.58 -15.89 11.65
N GLY A 220 5.37 -16.72 12.33
CA GLY A 220 6.74 -17.10 11.93
C GLY A 220 7.37 -18.09 12.91
N GLY A 221 8.70 -18.23 12.85
CA GLY A 221 9.48 -19.12 13.72
C GLY A 221 9.62 -20.56 13.21
N ILE A 222 9.12 -20.83 12.00
CA ILE A 222 9.25 -22.12 11.34
C ILE A 222 10.17 -21.96 10.13
N PRO A 223 11.30 -22.68 10.05
CA PRO A 223 12.14 -22.68 8.87
C PRO A 223 11.47 -23.44 7.72
N PHE A 224 11.60 -22.89 6.53
CA PHE A 224 11.12 -23.45 5.27
C PHE A 224 12.24 -23.56 4.25
N VAL A 225 12.24 -24.64 3.48
CA VAL A 225 13.01 -24.76 2.24
C VAL A 225 12.11 -24.36 1.07
N PHE A 226 12.49 -23.31 0.35
CA PHE A 226 11.74 -22.80 -0.80
C PHE A 226 12.66 -22.25 -1.89
N SER A 227 12.09 -22.08 -3.09
CA SER A 227 12.76 -21.41 -4.20
C SER A 227 12.23 -19.98 -4.37
N LEU A 228 13.15 -19.03 -4.54
CA LEU A 228 12.81 -17.65 -4.91
C LEU A 228 12.41 -17.51 -6.39
N GLU A 229 12.62 -18.54 -7.20
CA GLU A 229 12.24 -18.59 -8.61
C GLU A 229 10.70 -18.53 -8.78
N LYS A 230 10.22 -17.87 -9.85
CA LYS A 230 8.82 -18.02 -10.30
C LYS A 230 8.61 -19.37 -10.99
N PRO A 231 7.39 -19.95 -10.99
CA PRO A 231 7.13 -21.18 -11.72
C PRO A 231 7.42 -21.02 -13.23
N LYS A 232 8.27 -21.88 -13.80
CA LYS A 232 8.65 -21.91 -15.23
C LYS A 232 7.70 -22.70 -16.12
N ALA A 233 6.86 -23.55 -15.53
CA ALA A 233 5.94 -24.40 -16.27
C ALA A 233 4.50 -24.24 -15.75
N LYS A 234 3.54 -24.17 -16.68
CA LYS A 234 2.12 -24.10 -16.35
C LYS A 234 1.60 -25.48 -15.92
N LEU A 235 0.50 -25.47 -15.18
CA LEU A 235 -0.25 -26.70 -14.88
C LEU A 235 -0.78 -27.29 -16.18
N LEU A 236 -0.58 -28.58 -16.40
CA LEU A 236 -1.12 -29.24 -17.58
C LEU A 236 -2.65 -29.40 -17.42
N PRO A 237 -3.43 -29.16 -18.49
CA PRO A 237 -4.86 -29.44 -18.48
C PRO A 237 -5.09 -30.93 -18.22
N PHE A 238 -6.09 -31.24 -17.40
CA PHE A 238 -6.48 -32.62 -17.15
C PHE A 238 -7.16 -33.17 -18.40
N LYS A 239 -6.58 -34.20 -19.02
CA LYS A 239 -7.21 -34.95 -20.12
C LYS A 239 -7.68 -36.29 -19.56
N GLY A 240 -8.97 -36.58 -19.64
CA GLY A 240 -9.51 -37.88 -19.25
C GLY A 240 -8.95 -39.02 -20.14
N PRO A 241 -9.16 -40.30 -19.76
CA PRO A 241 -8.75 -41.45 -20.56
C PRO A 241 -9.33 -41.45 -21.99
N SER A 242 -10.46 -40.78 -22.20
CA SER A 242 -11.20 -40.57 -23.45
C SER A 242 -10.79 -39.31 -24.24
N GLY A 243 -9.94 -38.45 -23.68
CA GLY A 243 -9.48 -37.22 -24.34
C GLY A 243 -10.41 -36.00 -24.20
N GLU A 244 -11.54 -36.12 -23.50
CA GLU A 244 -12.45 -35.01 -23.21
C GLU A 244 -12.03 -34.24 -21.93
N GLU A 245 -12.35 -32.93 -21.87
CA GLU A 245 -12.16 -32.08 -20.69
C GLU A 245 -13.22 -32.42 -19.63
N GLU A 246 -12.99 -33.49 -18.86
CA GLU A 246 -13.86 -33.85 -17.74
C GLU A 246 -13.51 -33.08 -16.45
N ASN A 247 -14.52 -32.89 -15.60
CA ASN A 247 -14.36 -32.22 -14.31
C ASN A 247 -13.33 -32.96 -13.44
N PRO A 248 -12.20 -32.32 -13.05
CA PRO A 248 -11.11 -32.99 -12.33
C PRO A 248 -11.55 -33.62 -11.01
N SER A 249 -12.58 -33.05 -10.38
CA SER A 249 -13.18 -33.52 -9.12
C SER A 249 -13.64 -34.98 -9.17
N ASN A 250 -14.03 -35.48 -10.36
CA ASN A 250 -14.55 -36.83 -10.54
C ASN A 250 -13.46 -37.92 -10.44
N TYR A 251 -12.18 -37.54 -10.50
CA TYR A 251 -11.02 -38.44 -10.41
C TYR A 251 -10.21 -38.24 -9.12
N GLN A 252 -10.73 -37.49 -8.15
CA GLN A 252 -10.11 -37.34 -6.84
C GLN A 252 -10.23 -38.64 -6.04
N VAL A 253 -9.10 -39.31 -5.80
CA VAL A 253 -9.04 -40.46 -4.88
C VAL A 253 -9.27 -40.01 -3.42
N VAL A 254 -8.88 -38.78 -3.09
CA VAL A 254 -9.08 -38.16 -1.77
C VAL A 254 -9.57 -36.72 -1.97
N PRO A 255 -10.67 -36.28 -1.31
CA PRO A 255 -11.16 -34.91 -1.38
C PRO A 255 -10.09 -33.90 -0.95
N GLY A 256 -9.92 -32.81 -1.72
CA GLY A 256 -8.98 -31.73 -1.39
C GLY A 256 -7.53 -31.94 -1.88
N PHE A 257 -7.22 -33.06 -2.53
CA PHE A 257 -5.94 -33.27 -3.22
C PHE A 257 -5.97 -32.75 -4.67
N ARG A 258 -4.84 -32.24 -5.16
CA ARG A 258 -4.76 -31.66 -6.52
C ARG A 258 -4.85 -32.74 -7.59
N VAL A 259 -5.70 -32.51 -8.59
CA VAL A 259 -5.90 -33.41 -9.75
C VAL A 259 -5.08 -32.96 -10.96
N ARG A 260 -4.75 -31.67 -11.06
CA ARG A 260 -3.96 -31.12 -12.17
C ARG A 260 -2.47 -31.46 -11.99
N ILE A 261 -1.86 -31.96 -13.06
CA ILE A 261 -0.46 -32.38 -13.06
C ILE A 261 0.43 -31.14 -13.14
N ILE A 262 1.28 -30.96 -12.13
CA ILE A 262 2.37 -29.97 -12.16
C ILE A 262 3.55 -30.64 -12.87
N PRO A 263 4.12 -30.04 -13.93
CA PRO A 263 5.39 -30.52 -14.48
C PRO A 263 6.49 -30.46 -13.42
N VAL A 264 7.25 -31.54 -13.26
CA VAL A 264 8.32 -31.64 -12.26
C VAL A 264 9.63 -32.01 -12.93
N LEU A 265 10.62 -31.13 -12.82
CA LEU A 265 12.02 -31.46 -13.09
C LEU A 265 12.57 -32.18 -11.85
N GLY A 266 12.75 -33.50 -11.93
CA GLY A 266 13.04 -34.36 -10.76
C GLY A 266 14.27 -33.97 -9.93
N THR A 267 15.24 -33.27 -10.52
CA THR A 267 16.42 -32.76 -9.82
C THR A 267 16.08 -31.72 -8.76
N ILE A 268 15.04 -30.89 -8.96
CA ILE A 268 14.72 -29.81 -8.01
C ILE A 268 14.11 -30.34 -6.70
N PRO A 269 13.07 -31.20 -6.71
CA PRO A 269 12.62 -31.86 -5.48
C PRO A 269 13.73 -32.63 -4.76
N ALA A 270 14.62 -33.29 -5.52
CA ALA A 270 15.76 -33.99 -4.94
C ALA A 270 16.69 -33.02 -4.19
N ILE A 271 17.03 -31.87 -4.79
CA ILE A 271 17.86 -30.83 -4.15
C ILE A 271 17.16 -30.26 -2.92
N PHE A 272 15.84 -30.01 -2.96
CA PHE A 272 15.08 -29.63 -1.75
C PHE A 272 15.27 -30.66 -0.63
N GLY A 273 15.15 -31.96 -0.95
CA GLY A 273 15.39 -33.03 0.01
C GLY A 273 16.81 -33.05 0.56
N GLN A 274 17.82 -32.84 -0.30
CA GLN A 274 19.22 -32.75 0.13
C GLN A 274 19.47 -31.55 1.06
N VAL A 275 18.90 -30.38 0.73
CA VAL A 275 18.99 -29.18 1.56
C VAL A 275 18.35 -29.41 2.93
N MET A 276 17.17 -30.06 2.97
CA MET A 276 16.51 -30.41 4.23
C MET A 276 17.38 -31.35 5.09
N ALA A 277 17.96 -32.40 4.50
CA ALA A 277 18.82 -33.32 5.22
C ALA A 277 20.08 -32.62 5.76
N SER A 278 20.74 -31.81 4.94
CA SER A 278 21.91 -31.02 5.34
C SER A 278 21.60 -30.08 6.51
N TYR A 279 20.47 -29.35 6.42
CA TYR A 279 20.02 -28.49 7.51
C TYR A 279 19.78 -29.28 8.80
N VAL A 280 19.07 -30.42 8.73
CA VAL A 280 18.77 -31.23 9.92
C VAL A 280 20.05 -31.79 10.54
N VAL A 281 20.99 -32.34 9.76
CA VAL A 281 22.25 -32.90 10.28
C VAL A 281 23.11 -31.81 10.94
N THR A 282 23.22 -30.63 10.34
CA THR A 282 23.95 -29.50 10.94
C THR A 282 23.29 -29.01 12.23
N GLN A 283 21.96 -29.02 12.28
CA GLN A 283 21.18 -28.68 13.47
C GLN A 283 21.24 -29.72 14.60
N LEU A 284 21.41 -31.01 14.28
CA LEU A 284 21.60 -32.09 15.28
C LEU A 284 23.03 -32.10 15.85
N THR A 285 24.02 -31.80 15.00
CA THR A 285 25.43 -31.69 15.42
C THR A 285 25.71 -30.42 16.21
N GLY A 286 24.86 -29.40 16.10
CA GLY A 286 25.05 -28.08 16.73
C GLY A 286 25.99 -27.17 15.95
N LEU A 287 26.26 -27.49 14.67
CA LEU A 287 27.06 -26.65 13.80
C LEU A 287 26.23 -25.41 13.39
N ASN A 288 26.69 -24.23 13.77
CA ASN A 288 26.01 -22.98 13.44
C ASN A 288 26.26 -22.60 11.96
N VAL A 289 25.31 -22.93 11.10
CA VAL A 289 25.29 -22.51 9.69
C VAL A 289 24.36 -21.33 9.54
N GLN A 290 24.90 -20.19 9.14
CA GLN A 290 24.12 -18.98 8.86
C GLN A 290 23.75 -18.97 7.37
N PRO A 291 22.45 -19.03 7.00
CA PRO A 291 22.04 -18.91 5.61
C PRO A 291 22.33 -17.49 5.09
N GLU A 292 22.53 -17.36 3.77
CA GLU A 292 22.62 -16.04 3.17
C GLU A 292 21.31 -15.27 3.36
N PRO A 293 21.36 -13.97 3.73
CA PRO A 293 20.15 -13.19 3.94
C PRO A 293 19.38 -13.03 2.64
N ILE A 294 18.06 -13.25 2.69
CA ILE A 294 17.18 -12.98 1.57
C ILE A 294 17.02 -11.47 1.45
N VAL A 295 17.54 -10.90 0.37
CA VAL A 295 17.35 -9.47 0.07
C VAL A 295 16.00 -9.29 -0.59
N ASN A 296 15.01 -8.89 0.22
CA ASN A 296 13.78 -8.31 -0.26
C ASN A 296 13.94 -6.78 -0.23
N LEU A 297 13.94 -6.16 -1.39
CA LEU A 297 13.77 -4.71 -1.49
C LEU A 297 12.31 -4.40 -1.16
N ASP A 298 12.09 -3.48 -0.24
CA ASP A 298 10.75 -2.99 0.06
C ASP A 298 10.17 -2.22 -1.13
N LEU A 299 8.85 -2.08 -1.16
CA LEU A 299 8.14 -1.34 -2.20
C LEU A 299 8.67 0.09 -2.37
N ASP A 300 9.10 0.72 -1.28
CA ASP A 300 9.65 2.07 -1.29
C ASP A 300 11.01 2.14 -2.00
N HIS A 301 11.84 1.10 -1.95
CA HIS A 301 13.08 1.06 -2.73
C HIS A 301 12.78 1.01 -4.24
N TYR A 302 11.76 0.27 -4.65
CA TYR A 302 11.34 0.22 -6.05
C TYR A 302 10.70 1.54 -6.50
N ARG A 303 9.92 2.21 -5.64
CA ARG A 303 9.41 3.56 -5.89
C ARG A 303 10.54 4.58 -6.05
N VAL A 304 11.57 4.51 -5.22
CA VAL A 304 12.75 5.36 -5.35
C VAL A 304 13.47 5.12 -6.67
N LEU A 305 13.64 3.86 -7.10
CA LEU A 305 14.24 3.55 -8.41
C LEU A 305 13.38 4.04 -9.58
N HIS A 306 12.06 3.92 -9.50
CA HIS A 306 11.13 4.43 -10.51
C HIS A 306 11.14 5.96 -10.58
N GLN A 307 11.10 6.62 -9.43
CA GLN A 307 11.18 8.08 -9.34
C GLN A 307 12.53 8.60 -9.87
N ARG A 308 13.64 7.93 -9.55
CA ARG A 308 14.96 8.26 -10.12
C ARG A 308 14.98 8.11 -11.64
N LEU A 309 14.36 7.06 -12.19
CA LEU A 309 14.24 6.89 -13.64
C LEU A 309 13.47 8.07 -14.26
N ILE A 310 12.35 8.48 -13.67
CA ILE A 310 11.55 9.63 -14.12
C ILE A 310 12.37 10.92 -14.10
N GLU A 311 13.01 11.23 -12.97
CA GLU A 311 13.82 12.44 -12.81
C GLU A 311 15.01 12.48 -13.79
N HIS A 312 15.61 11.32 -14.02
CA HIS A 312 16.71 11.16 -14.96
C HIS A 312 16.27 11.37 -16.42
N GLU A 313 15.11 10.83 -16.79
CA GLU A 313 14.48 11.00 -18.11
C GLU A 313 14.07 12.46 -18.38
N GLU A 314 13.53 13.14 -17.37
CA GLU A 314 13.25 14.58 -17.45
C GLU A 314 14.53 15.41 -17.62
N THR A 315 15.62 15.02 -16.95
CA THR A 315 16.90 15.75 -17.02
C THR A 315 17.57 15.59 -18.38
N LEU A 316 17.58 14.37 -18.95
CA LEU A 316 18.26 14.08 -20.23
C LEU A 316 17.41 14.43 -21.45
N PHE A 317 16.12 14.11 -21.44
CA PHE A 317 15.25 14.22 -22.61
C PHE A 317 14.20 15.35 -22.48
N GLY A 318 14.15 16.04 -21.33
CA GLY A 318 13.22 17.14 -21.08
C GLY A 318 11.78 16.71 -20.80
N THR A 319 11.50 15.40 -20.74
CA THR A 319 10.16 14.85 -20.49
C THR A 319 10.20 13.41 -19.98
N ALA A 320 9.32 13.08 -19.03
CA ALA A 320 9.09 11.70 -18.57
C ALA A 320 8.06 10.93 -19.40
N MET A 321 7.47 11.52 -20.46
CA MET A 321 6.38 10.89 -21.24
C MET A 321 6.76 9.56 -21.91
N GLN A 322 8.06 9.28 -22.05
CA GLN A 322 8.57 8.06 -22.66
C GLN A 322 8.93 6.96 -21.64
N VAL A 323 8.67 7.19 -20.34
CA VAL A 323 8.71 6.15 -19.31
C VAL A 323 7.42 5.35 -19.39
N GLN A 324 7.54 4.13 -19.92
CA GLN A 324 6.41 3.21 -20.15
C GLN A 324 6.42 2.07 -19.14
N VAL A 325 7.06 2.26 -17.98
CA VAL A 325 7.11 1.27 -16.91
C VAL A 325 6.47 1.80 -15.64
N ASP A 326 5.74 0.93 -14.95
CA ASP A 326 5.23 1.16 -13.59
C ASP A 326 6.16 0.60 -12.51
N VAL A 327 5.77 0.74 -11.23
CA VAL A 327 6.58 0.27 -10.08
C VAL A 327 6.69 -1.25 -10.04
N GLU A 328 5.68 -1.99 -10.50
CA GLU A 328 5.72 -3.46 -10.55
C GLU A 328 6.66 -3.96 -11.65
N GLU A 329 6.69 -3.26 -12.77
CA GLU A 329 7.60 -3.51 -13.89
C GLU A 329 9.04 -3.16 -13.53
N VAL A 330 9.26 -2.04 -12.82
CA VAL A 330 10.57 -1.71 -12.22
C VAL A 330 11.02 -2.80 -11.25
N MET A 331 10.11 -3.34 -10.44
CA MET A 331 10.39 -4.46 -9.56
C MET A 331 10.78 -5.71 -10.37
N TYR A 332 10.09 -6.02 -11.48
CA TYR A 332 10.47 -7.13 -12.35
C TYR A 332 11.87 -6.95 -12.94
N VAL A 333 12.14 -5.79 -13.57
CA VAL A 333 13.44 -5.49 -14.19
C VAL A 333 14.55 -5.58 -13.15
N THR A 334 14.34 -4.99 -11.97
CA THR A 334 15.35 -5.00 -10.91
C THR A 334 15.55 -6.39 -10.31
N LYS A 335 14.49 -7.12 -9.98
CA LYS A 335 14.55 -8.37 -9.21
C LYS A 335 14.73 -9.62 -10.07
N GLU A 336 13.97 -9.72 -11.16
CA GLU A 336 13.93 -10.93 -12.00
C GLU A 336 14.87 -10.84 -13.19
N LEU A 337 15.07 -9.66 -13.77
CA LEU A 337 15.95 -9.50 -14.93
C LEU A 337 17.42 -9.29 -14.52
N TRP A 338 17.67 -8.38 -13.56
CA TRP A 338 19.03 -7.99 -13.14
C TRP A 338 19.42 -8.46 -11.74
N HIS A 339 18.53 -9.15 -11.01
CA HIS A 339 18.79 -9.74 -9.70
C HIS A 339 19.34 -8.76 -8.64
N GLY A 340 18.94 -7.49 -8.72
CA GLY A 340 19.36 -6.42 -7.82
C GLY A 340 20.82 -6.01 -8.00
N ARG A 341 21.42 -6.28 -9.17
CA ARG A 341 22.83 -6.02 -9.47
C ARG A 341 22.98 -5.22 -10.76
N SER A 342 24.15 -4.59 -10.91
CA SER A 342 24.46 -3.93 -12.17
C SER A 342 24.53 -4.97 -13.30
N ALA A 343 24.00 -4.61 -14.46
CA ALA A 343 24.12 -5.35 -15.70
C ALA A 343 25.59 -5.60 -16.07
N ARG A 344 26.54 -4.78 -15.58
CA ARG A 344 27.99 -4.96 -15.80
C ARG A 344 28.65 -5.96 -14.84
N ASP A 345 28.04 -6.29 -13.72
CA ASP A 345 28.61 -7.26 -12.77
C ASP A 345 28.59 -8.68 -13.38
N GLN A 346 29.77 -9.21 -13.73
CA GLN A 346 29.92 -10.55 -14.33
C GLN A 346 29.96 -11.69 -13.30
N PHE A 347 30.34 -11.39 -12.05
CA PHE A 347 30.48 -12.37 -10.97
C PHE A 347 29.93 -11.81 -9.65
N ALA A 348 29.41 -12.68 -8.78
CA ALA A 348 28.99 -12.36 -7.43
C ALA A 348 30.20 -12.01 -6.54
N LYS A 349 30.85 -10.86 -6.76
CA LYS A 349 31.94 -10.40 -5.89
C LYS A 349 31.43 -9.88 -4.55
N ASP A 350 30.25 -9.24 -4.57
CA ASP A 350 29.61 -8.67 -3.38
C ASP A 350 28.38 -9.52 -3.00
N VAL A 351 28.51 -10.28 -1.91
CA VAL A 351 27.41 -10.99 -1.26
C VAL A 351 27.15 -10.41 0.14
N GLY A 352 25.91 -10.53 0.64
CA GLY A 352 25.54 -10.01 1.96
C GLY A 352 25.54 -8.48 2.06
N ARG A 353 26.21 -7.91 3.07
CA ARG A 353 26.18 -6.45 3.34
C ARG A 353 26.81 -5.59 2.24
N GLY A 354 27.76 -6.12 1.47
CA GLY A 354 28.37 -5.43 0.33
C GLY A 354 27.34 -5.18 -0.79
N MET A 355 26.48 -6.15 -1.05
CA MET A 355 25.38 -6.05 -2.02
C MET A 355 24.40 -4.93 -1.63
N TRP A 356 24.07 -4.80 -0.34
CA TRP A 356 23.16 -3.78 0.17
C TRP A 356 23.67 -2.34 -0.04
N ARG A 357 24.98 -2.12 0.07
CA ARG A 357 25.58 -0.81 -0.27
C ARG A 357 25.49 -0.52 -1.76
N SER A 358 25.70 -1.54 -2.59
CA SER A 358 25.60 -1.40 -4.04
C SER A 358 24.19 -1.05 -4.50
N VAL A 359 23.11 -1.58 -3.89
CA VAL A 359 21.72 -1.31 -4.35
C VAL A 359 21.34 0.17 -4.23
N ASN A 360 21.81 0.86 -3.19
CA ASN A 360 21.58 2.29 -3.03
C ASN A 360 22.26 3.13 -4.13
N GLU A 361 23.30 2.58 -4.75
CA GLU A 361 24.08 3.19 -5.84
C GLU A 361 23.56 2.80 -7.24
N LEU A 362 22.45 2.06 -7.33
CA LEU A 362 21.87 1.63 -8.61
C LEU A 362 20.85 2.65 -9.15
N MET A 363 20.76 2.67 -10.48
CA MET A 363 19.74 3.38 -11.25
C MET A 363 19.38 2.59 -12.52
N LEU A 364 18.18 2.83 -13.03
CA LEU A 364 17.72 2.28 -14.30
C LEU A 364 18.00 3.29 -15.43
N VAL A 365 18.52 2.81 -16.55
CA VAL A 365 18.75 3.59 -17.76
C VAL A 365 18.34 2.83 -19.01
N ARG A 366 18.07 3.55 -20.10
CA ARG A 366 17.76 2.95 -21.40
C ARG A 366 18.96 2.21 -21.96
N TRP A 367 18.75 1.00 -22.46
CA TRP A 367 19.76 0.28 -23.24
C TRP A 367 19.99 0.99 -24.57
N ASP A 368 18.91 1.23 -25.31
CA ASP A 368 18.85 1.96 -26.56
C ASP A 368 18.18 3.32 -26.34
N LYS A 369 18.94 4.39 -26.57
CA LYS A 369 18.48 5.78 -26.38
C LYS A 369 17.35 6.15 -27.34
N GLU A 370 17.27 5.50 -28.50
CA GLU A 370 16.24 5.80 -29.51
C GLU A 370 14.87 5.19 -29.16
N LYS A 371 14.85 4.20 -28.26
CA LYS A 371 13.63 3.51 -27.83
C LYS A 371 13.14 4.06 -26.48
N PRO A 372 11.83 3.99 -26.19
CA PRO A 372 11.29 4.42 -24.90
C PRO A 372 11.82 3.56 -23.75
N ALA A 373 11.70 4.07 -22.53
CA ALA A 373 12.03 3.31 -21.32
C ALA A 373 10.92 2.29 -21.03
N SER A 374 11.06 1.10 -21.62
CA SER A 374 10.16 -0.05 -21.48
C SER A 374 10.87 -1.24 -20.82
N VAL A 375 10.12 -2.27 -20.40
CA VAL A 375 10.69 -3.49 -19.79
C VAL A 375 11.74 -4.18 -20.67
N SER A 376 11.60 -4.08 -22.00
CA SER A 376 12.52 -4.64 -22.99
C SER A 376 13.68 -3.72 -23.37
N ASN A 377 13.78 -2.53 -22.77
CA ASN A 377 14.82 -1.55 -23.08
C ASN A 377 15.48 -0.94 -21.82
N LEU A 378 15.33 -1.56 -20.64
CA LEU A 378 15.89 -1.05 -19.39
C LEU A 378 17.01 -1.94 -18.84
N ILE A 379 18.14 -1.31 -18.52
CA ILE A 379 19.25 -1.93 -17.79
C ILE A 379 19.44 -1.28 -16.42
N LEU A 380 19.86 -2.08 -15.45
CA LEU A 380 20.21 -1.63 -14.10
C LEU A 380 21.73 -1.42 -14.03
N LEU A 381 22.19 -0.23 -13.66
CA LEU A 381 23.62 0.10 -13.58
C LEU A 381 23.94 0.88 -12.29
N LYS A 382 25.22 0.90 -11.89
CA LYS A 382 25.68 1.85 -10.86
C LYS A 382 25.74 3.26 -11.44
N PHE A 383 25.60 4.30 -10.62
CA PHE A 383 25.63 5.71 -11.08
C PHE A 383 26.77 6.02 -12.06
N LYS A 384 28.03 5.66 -11.73
CA LYS A 384 29.18 5.90 -12.61
C LYS A 384 29.12 5.11 -13.92
N GLU A 385 28.57 3.91 -13.89
CA GLU A 385 28.44 3.04 -15.06
C GLU A 385 27.34 3.55 -16.00
N ALA A 386 26.28 4.15 -15.44
CA ALA A 386 25.22 4.81 -16.20
C ALA A 386 25.76 6.03 -16.96
N ASP A 387 26.55 6.88 -16.28
CA ASP A 387 27.20 8.03 -16.92
C ASP A 387 28.08 7.58 -18.11
N GLU A 388 28.88 6.50 -17.94
CA GLU A 388 29.72 5.96 -18.99
C GLU A 388 28.92 5.35 -20.15
N HIS A 389 27.82 4.65 -19.85
CA HIS A 389 26.90 4.11 -20.86
C HIS A 389 26.27 5.22 -21.70
N GLU A 390 25.92 6.33 -21.07
CA GLU A 390 25.31 7.49 -21.74
C GLU A 390 26.28 8.29 -22.60
N LEU A 391 27.58 8.15 -22.38
CA LEU A 391 28.59 8.77 -23.26
C LEU A 391 28.88 7.95 -24.53
N ARG A 392 28.45 6.69 -24.59
CA ARG A 392 28.72 5.79 -25.73
C ARG A 392 27.47 5.56 -26.60
N THR A 393 27.69 5.14 -27.84
CA THR A 393 26.62 4.60 -28.70
C THR A 393 26.55 3.07 -28.59
N LEU A 394 25.42 2.48 -29.00
CA LEU A 394 25.26 1.02 -28.99
C LEU A 394 26.26 0.32 -29.93
N GLU A 395 26.59 0.95 -31.06
CA GLU A 395 27.59 0.46 -32.00
C GLU A 395 28.98 0.43 -31.36
N GLU A 396 29.36 1.47 -30.61
CA GLU A 396 30.62 1.52 -29.88
C GLU A 396 30.69 0.44 -28.79
N ILE A 397 29.60 0.23 -28.04
CA ILE A 397 29.54 -0.83 -27.02
C ILE A 397 29.66 -2.21 -27.66
N LYS A 398 29.02 -2.43 -28.82
CA LYS A 398 29.10 -3.69 -29.57
C LYS A 398 30.50 -3.98 -30.09
N GLU A 399 31.24 -2.96 -30.53
CA GLU A 399 32.62 -3.12 -31.00
C GLU A 399 33.63 -3.29 -29.86
N LEU A 400 33.49 -2.53 -28.77
CA LEU A 400 34.43 -2.54 -27.65
C LEU A 400 34.19 -3.72 -26.69
N GLU A 401 32.94 -4.11 -26.46
CA GLU A 401 32.52 -5.06 -25.42
C GLU A 401 31.45 -6.04 -25.94
N PRO A 402 31.75 -6.89 -26.94
CA PRO A 402 30.77 -7.74 -27.61
C PRO A 402 30.08 -8.76 -26.68
N GLU A 403 30.80 -9.30 -25.69
CA GLU A 403 30.23 -10.23 -24.71
C GLU A 403 29.19 -9.56 -23.79
N PHE A 404 29.42 -8.29 -23.42
CA PHE A 404 28.48 -7.51 -22.62
C PHE A 404 27.22 -7.21 -23.43
N TYR A 405 27.39 -6.76 -24.67
CA TYR A 405 26.30 -6.48 -25.61
C TYR A 405 25.38 -7.69 -25.81
N GLU A 406 25.95 -8.86 -26.17
CA GLU A 406 25.16 -10.09 -26.40
C GLU A 406 24.41 -10.56 -25.15
N ARG A 407 25.02 -10.41 -23.96
CA ARG A 407 24.38 -10.76 -22.69
C ARG A 407 23.18 -9.87 -22.40
N VAL A 408 23.32 -8.56 -22.57
CA VAL A 408 22.24 -7.60 -22.33
C VAL A 408 21.11 -7.81 -23.35
N GLU A 409 21.43 -7.95 -24.64
CA GLU A 409 20.46 -8.25 -25.69
C GLU A 409 19.68 -9.56 -25.41
N SER A 410 20.35 -10.61 -24.94
CA SER A 410 19.71 -11.87 -24.57
C SER A 410 18.77 -11.70 -23.37
N ALA A 411 19.16 -10.91 -22.37
CA ALA A 411 18.32 -10.62 -21.20
C ALA A 411 17.09 -9.81 -21.61
N LEU A 412 17.25 -8.74 -22.39
CA LEU A 412 16.17 -7.87 -22.84
C LEU A 412 15.18 -8.60 -23.77
N LYS A 413 15.66 -9.46 -24.68
CA LYS A 413 14.79 -10.34 -25.49
C LYS A 413 13.97 -11.31 -24.64
N ARG A 414 14.53 -11.80 -23.53
CA ARG A 414 13.79 -12.64 -22.58
C ARG A 414 12.70 -11.83 -21.86
N ALA A 415 13.02 -10.62 -21.44
CA ALA A 415 12.05 -9.70 -20.84
C ALA A 415 10.91 -9.37 -21.83
N GLU A 416 11.24 -9.16 -23.10
CA GLU A 416 10.28 -8.98 -24.19
C GLU A 416 9.42 -10.22 -24.43
N PHE A 417 9.95 -11.44 -24.30
CA PHE A 417 9.14 -12.65 -24.40
C PHE A 417 8.22 -12.84 -23.19
N ASP A 418 8.73 -12.60 -21.98
CA ASP A 418 7.99 -12.71 -20.73
C ASP A 418 6.83 -11.70 -20.66
N PHE A 419 6.96 -10.52 -21.27
CA PHE A 419 5.92 -9.48 -21.35
C PHE A 419 5.15 -9.43 -22.70
N GLY A 420 5.76 -9.89 -23.79
CA GLY A 420 5.17 -9.91 -25.13
C GLY A 420 4.25 -11.10 -25.40
N SER A 421 4.26 -12.10 -24.51
CA SER A 421 3.26 -13.18 -24.48
C SER A 421 1.90 -12.75 -23.90
N VAL A 422 1.66 -11.46 -23.67
CA VAL A 422 0.37 -10.91 -23.21
C VAL A 422 -0.59 -10.70 -24.39
N ASN A 423 -0.68 -11.68 -25.29
CA ASN A 423 -1.73 -11.74 -26.32
C ASN A 423 -2.51 -13.08 -26.31
N SER A 424 -2.19 -13.99 -25.38
CA SER A 424 -3.13 -15.01 -24.92
C SER A 424 -3.58 -14.63 -23.52
N MET A 425 -4.87 -14.36 -23.34
CA MET A 425 -5.47 -14.12 -22.02
C MET A 425 -5.39 -15.44 -21.23
N GLU A 426 -4.37 -15.59 -20.39
CA GLU A 426 -3.99 -16.88 -19.80
C GLU A 426 -4.26 -17.00 -18.29
N SER A 427 -4.75 -15.93 -17.67
CA SER A 427 -5.22 -15.94 -16.29
C SER A 427 -6.44 -15.03 -16.11
N VAL A 428 -7.26 -15.28 -15.08
CA VAL A 428 -8.40 -14.40 -14.73
C VAL A 428 -7.96 -12.95 -14.55
N PRO A 429 -6.82 -12.64 -13.88
CA PRO A 429 -6.28 -11.28 -13.84
C PRO A 429 -5.93 -10.67 -15.20
N ASP A 430 -5.43 -11.45 -16.16
CA ASP A 430 -5.09 -10.92 -17.49
C ASP A 430 -6.36 -10.63 -18.31
N LEU A 431 -7.40 -11.46 -18.14
CA LEU A 431 -8.74 -11.17 -18.66
C LEU A 431 -9.34 -9.94 -17.98
N THR A 432 -9.15 -9.77 -16.67
CA THR A 432 -9.59 -8.55 -15.97
C THR A 432 -8.84 -7.32 -16.53
N LYS A 433 -7.54 -7.39 -16.75
CA LYS A 433 -6.75 -6.27 -17.32
C LYS A 433 -7.11 -5.94 -18.78
N SER A 434 -7.61 -6.90 -19.56
CA SER A 434 -8.08 -6.64 -20.93
C SER A 434 -9.54 -6.17 -20.98
N MET A 435 -10.37 -6.57 -20.00
CA MET A 435 -11.77 -6.17 -19.90
C MET A 435 -11.97 -4.82 -19.20
N TYR A 436 -11.13 -4.50 -18.23
CA TYR A 436 -11.23 -3.29 -17.41
C TYR A 436 -10.03 -2.39 -17.67
N VAL A 437 -10.31 -1.13 -18.02
CA VAL A 437 -9.31 -0.08 -18.13
C VAL A 437 -9.49 0.85 -16.95
N ASP A 438 -8.56 0.79 -16.00
CA ASP A 438 -8.58 1.65 -14.83
C ASP A 438 -8.09 3.06 -15.18
N PHE A 439 -8.81 4.07 -14.72
CA PHE A 439 -8.37 5.46 -14.80
C PHE A 439 -8.67 6.17 -13.48
N ASN A 440 -7.77 7.08 -13.09
CA ASN A 440 -7.89 7.81 -11.84
C ASN A 440 -8.79 9.04 -12.02
N GLY A 441 -9.62 9.31 -11.00
CA GLY A 441 -10.46 10.49 -10.91
C GLY A 441 -10.65 10.95 -9.47
N TYR A 442 -11.09 12.18 -9.29
CA TYR A 442 -11.33 12.77 -7.98
C TYR A 442 -12.81 12.63 -7.62
N PRO A 443 -13.17 11.91 -6.55
CA PRO A 443 -14.56 11.66 -6.21
C PRO A 443 -15.22 12.83 -5.47
N CYS A 444 -16.53 12.95 -5.67
CA CYS A 444 -17.42 13.60 -4.73
C CYS A 444 -17.79 12.60 -3.62
N VAL A 445 -17.70 13.03 -2.37
CA VAL A 445 -17.85 12.17 -1.18
C VAL A 445 -19.10 12.54 -0.39
N ARG A 446 -19.65 11.57 0.34
CA ARG A 446 -20.76 11.79 1.28
C ARG A 446 -20.23 12.35 2.60
N LEU A 447 -20.88 13.41 3.09
CA LEU A 447 -20.69 13.96 4.44
C LEU A 447 -22.03 13.99 5.18
N LEU A 448 -21.99 13.92 6.51
CA LEU A 448 -23.16 13.87 7.37
C LEU A 448 -23.18 15.08 8.31
N ASN A 449 -24.36 15.63 8.54
CA ASN A 449 -24.63 16.59 9.60
C ASN A 449 -25.80 16.10 10.47
N LEU A 450 -26.22 16.92 11.45
CA LEU A 450 -27.33 16.56 12.35
C LEU A 450 -28.69 16.49 11.63
N THR A 451 -28.82 17.15 10.47
CA THR A 451 -30.09 17.25 9.72
C THR A 451 -30.19 16.25 8.57
N GLY A 452 -29.11 15.58 8.20
CA GLY A 452 -29.09 14.65 7.07
C GLY A 452 -27.72 14.52 6.39
N GLU A 453 -27.76 14.22 5.10
CA GLU A 453 -26.60 13.94 4.25
C GLU A 453 -26.36 15.05 3.24
N ILE A 454 -25.09 15.24 2.86
CA ILE A 454 -24.67 16.09 1.73
C ILE A 454 -23.61 15.34 0.90
N GLY A 455 -23.39 15.81 -0.33
CA GLY A 455 -22.42 15.22 -1.25
C GLY A 455 -22.96 13.99 -1.97
N CYS A 456 -22.06 13.13 -2.44
CA CYS A 456 -22.41 12.07 -3.40
C CYS A 456 -22.26 10.67 -2.82
N SER A 457 -23.07 9.75 -3.33
CA SER A 457 -23.12 8.38 -2.84
C SER A 457 -23.68 7.39 -3.83
N ASN A 458 -23.41 6.11 -3.64
CA ASN A 458 -24.06 5.07 -4.43
C ASN A 458 -25.48 4.79 -3.91
N PRO A 459 -26.44 4.50 -4.81
CA PRO A 459 -27.82 4.16 -4.44
C PRO A 459 -27.94 2.78 -3.75
N GLY A 460 -26.88 1.94 -3.79
CA GLY A 460 -26.84 0.61 -3.16
C GLY A 460 -25.44 0.23 -2.63
N ARG A 461 -25.30 -1.03 -2.16
CA ARG A 461 -24.04 -1.60 -1.63
C ARG A 461 -23.11 -2.12 -2.72
N ASP A 462 -23.66 -2.37 -3.90
CA ASP A 462 -22.89 -2.86 -5.04
C ASP A 462 -22.25 -1.69 -5.79
N LYS A 463 -21.20 -2.00 -6.54
CA LYS A 463 -20.59 -1.03 -7.47
C LYS A 463 -21.62 -0.61 -8.51
N VAL A 464 -21.61 0.66 -8.86
CA VAL A 464 -22.51 1.16 -9.92
C VAL A 464 -21.86 0.92 -11.26
N VAL A 465 -22.55 0.21 -12.15
CA VAL A 465 -22.11 -0.04 -13.53
C VAL A 465 -23.15 0.56 -14.46
N ALA A 466 -22.74 1.47 -15.34
CA ALA A 466 -23.68 2.14 -16.25
C ALA A 466 -23.03 2.49 -17.60
N PRO A 467 -23.77 2.41 -18.72
CA PRO A 467 -23.28 2.81 -20.04
C PRO A 467 -23.04 4.31 -20.10
N VAL A 468 -21.96 4.70 -20.79
CA VAL A 468 -21.55 6.11 -20.92
C VAL A 468 -22.38 6.81 -21.98
N VAL A 469 -22.98 7.94 -21.62
CA VAL A 469 -23.77 8.81 -22.51
C VAL A 469 -23.31 10.26 -22.36
N ARG A 470 -23.12 10.96 -23.48
CA ARG A 470 -22.77 12.39 -23.45
C ARG A 470 -23.99 13.26 -23.14
N TYR A 471 -23.81 14.33 -22.38
CA TYR A 471 -24.90 15.21 -21.94
C TYR A 471 -25.84 15.72 -23.05
N LYS A 472 -25.31 16.00 -24.24
CA LYS A 472 -26.10 16.48 -25.38
C LYS A 472 -27.17 15.49 -25.86
N ASN A 473 -27.01 14.20 -25.55
CA ASN A 473 -27.92 13.11 -25.93
C ASN A 473 -28.85 12.67 -24.78
N VAL A 474 -28.96 13.47 -23.73
CA VAL A 474 -29.59 13.07 -22.46
C VAL A 474 -31.12 13.07 -22.47
N ASN A 475 -31.75 13.65 -23.50
CA ASN A 475 -33.21 13.62 -23.63
C ASN A 475 -33.79 12.22 -23.90
N GLU A 476 -32.95 11.21 -24.15
CA GLU A 476 -33.34 9.81 -24.45
C GLU A 476 -33.02 8.81 -23.32
N VAL A 477 -32.56 9.26 -22.15
CA VAL A 477 -32.09 8.36 -21.06
C VAL A 477 -33.27 7.68 -20.37
N THR A 478 -33.59 6.46 -20.84
CA THR A 478 -34.66 5.59 -20.32
C THR A 478 -34.15 4.51 -19.35
N LYS A 479 -32.83 4.31 -19.29
CA LYS A 479 -32.13 3.37 -18.40
C LYS A 479 -31.06 4.08 -17.57
N PRO A 480 -30.63 3.54 -16.41
CA PRO A 480 -29.52 4.10 -15.64
C PRO A 480 -28.26 4.27 -16.50
N SER A 481 -27.75 5.50 -16.64
CA SER A 481 -26.59 5.82 -17.47
C SER A 481 -25.53 6.66 -16.74
N ALA A 482 -24.27 6.48 -17.11
CA ALA A 482 -23.15 7.32 -16.68
C ALA A 482 -23.07 8.54 -17.61
N VAL A 483 -23.37 9.74 -17.10
CA VAL A 483 -23.45 10.95 -17.93
C VAL A 483 -22.09 11.65 -17.95
N LEU A 484 -21.49 11.74 -19.13
CA LEU A 484 -20.29 12.53 -19.39
C LEU A 484 -20.67 13.98 -19.68
N VAL A 485 -20.13 14.91 -18.89
CA VAL A 485 -20.38 16.35 -18.98
C VAL A 485 -19.08 17.15 -19.01
N SER A 486 -19.06 18.20 -19.81
CA SER A 486 -18.11 19.29 -19.60
C SER A 486 -18.45 20.07 -18.33
N LEU A 487 -17.51 20.85 -17.81
CA LEU A 487 -17.73 21.59 -16.57
C LEU A 487 -18.86 22.65 -16.68
N VAL A 488 -19.14 23.19 -17.88
CA VAL A 488 -20.27 24.12 -18.10
C VAL A 488 -21.59 23.37 -18.01
N GLU A 489 -21.68 22.24 -18.72
CA GLU A 489 -22.85 21.38 -18.76
C GLU A 489 -23.15 20.75 -17.40
N PHE A 490 -22.12 20.56 -16.56
CA PHE A 490 -22.28 20.01 -15.22
C PHE A 490 -23.25 20.83 -14.36
N LEU A 491 -23.16 22.16 -14.39
CA LEU A 491 -24.08 23.04 -13.66
C LEU A 491 -25.53 22.91 -14.16
N GLU A 492 -25.71 22.87 -15.48
CA GLU A 492 -27.01 22.71 -16.10
C GLU A 492 -27.64 21.36 -15.74
N LEU A 493 -26.82 20.30 -15.76
CA LEU A 493 -27.22 18.95 -15.38
C LEU A 493 -27.71 18.92 -13.92
N LEU A 494 -26.95 19.48 -12.97
CA LEU A 494 -27.35 19.50 -11.57
C LEU A 494 -28.65 20.30 -11.34
N GLY A 495 -28.82 21.40 -12.07
CA GLY A 495 -30.07 22.16 -12.08
C GLY A 495 -31.25 21.33 -12.57
N ARG A 496 -31.09 20.59 -13.66
CA ARG A 496 -32.10 19.68 -14.21
C ARG A 496 -32.43 18.54 -13.25
N ILE A 497 -31.43 17.90 -12.66
CA ILE A 497 -31.60 16.82 -11.67
C ILE A 497 -32.40 17.29 -10.47
N SER A 498 -32.20 18.54 -10.05
CA SER A 498 -32.96 19.12 -8.92
C SER A 498 -34.42 19.39 -9.26
N ASN A 499 -34.74 19.65 -10.53
CA ASN A 499 -36.10 20.00 -10.99
C ASN A 499 -36.90 18.80 -11.51
N ASP A 500 -36.24 17.74 -11.99
CA ASP A 500 -36.87 16.56 -12.59
C ASP A 500 -36.45 15.29 -11.86
N SER A 501 -37.31 14.83 -10.94
CA SER A 501 -37.07 13.62 -10.15
C SER A 501 -37.08 12.33 -10.97
N ASN A 502 -37.79 12.29 -12.10
CA ASN A 502 -37.82 11.10 -12.95
C ASN A 502 -36.52 10.98 -13.72
N PHE A 503 -36.01 12.12 -14.22
CA PHE A 503 -34.69 12.20 -14.81
C PHE A 503 -33.58 11.81 -13.83
N ALA A 504 -33.64 12.31 -12.59
CA ALA A 504 -32.66 12.00 -11.55
C ALA A 504 -32.53 10.50 -11.25
N LYS A 505 -33.63 9.73 -11.30
CA LYS A 505 -33.63 8.28 -11.07
C LYS A 505 -32.88 7.48 -12.14
N ASN A 506 -32.75 8.03 -13.34
CA ASN A 506 -32.07 7.37 -14.45
C ASN A 506 -30.57 7.76 -14.55
N ILE A 507 -30.07 8.53 -13.58
CA ILE A 507 -28.63 8.85 -13.49
C ILE A 507 -27.96 7.76 -12.67
N GLY A 508 -27.15 6.93 -13.35
CA GLY A 508 -26.30 5.94 -12.70
C GLY A 508 -25.05 6.57 -12.10
N GLY A 509 -24.50 7.62 -12.73
CA GLY A 509 -23.35 8.36 -12.25
C GLY A 509 -23.03 9.55 -13.15
N VAL A 510 -22.17 10.45 -12.71
CA VAL A 510 -21.74 11.62 -13.48
C VAL A 510 -20.22 11.68 -13.57
N LEU A 511 -19.72 11.84 -14.79
CA LEU A 511 -18.31 11.98 -15.09
C LEU A 511 -18.08 13.40 -15.62
N VAL A 512 -17.27 14.17 -14.90
CA VAL A 512 -16.95 15.56 -15.26
C VAL A 512 -15.59 15.59 -15.94
N GLU A 513 -15.56 16.10 -17.17
CA GLU A 513 -14.34 16.22 -17.97
C GLU A 513 -13.35 17.22 -17.34
N GLN A 514 -12.06 16.90 -17.40
CA GLN A 514 -11.01 17.88 -17.07
C GLN A 514 -10.79 18.80 -18.27
N GLY A 515 -11.12 20.08 -18.11
CA GLY A 515 -10.88 21.08 -19.13
C GLY A 515 -11.42 22.43 -18.72
N MET A 516 -10.69 23.49 -19.03
CA MET A 516 -11.14 24.84 -18.73
C MET A 516 -11.79 25.43 -19.99
N ASP A 517 -13.12 25.46 -20.00
CA ASP A 517 -13.84 26.21 -21.01
C ASP A 517 -13.56 27.71 -20.81
N THR A 518 -13.25 28.40 -21.90
CA THR A 518 -13.14 29.87 -21.97
C THR A 518 -14.32 30.59 -21.32
N GLN A 519 -15.51 30.00 -21.34
CA GLN A 519 -16.69 30.55 -20.68
C GLN A 519 -16.58 30.53 -19.15
N ILE A 520 -16.00 29.49 -18.56
CA ILE A 520 -15.84 29.37 -17.10
C ILE A 520 -14.76 30.31 -16.58
N LYS A 521 -13.69 30.53 -17.35
CA LYS A 521 -12.69 31.57 -17.05
C LYS A 521 -13.32 32.96 -16.90
N SER A 522 -14.35 33.27 -17.69
CA SER A 522 -15.01 34.58 -17.65
C SER A 522 -16.08 34.70 -16.56
N LYS A 523 -16.95 33.69 -16.42
CA LYS A 523 -18.10 33.69 -15.50
C LYS A 523 -17.75 33.34 -14.04
N GLY A 524 -16.71 32.53 -13.80
CA GLY A 524 -16.43 31.97 -12.48
C GLY A 524 -17.30 30.75 -12.14
N PHE A 525 -16.90 30.00 -11.12
CA PHE A 525 -17.60 28.80 -10.66
C PHE A 525 -17.28 28.50 -9.19
N SER A 526 -18.28 28.62 -8.31
CA SER A 526 -18.19 28.27 -6.90
C SER A 526 -19.26 27.22 -6.53
N PRO A 527 -18.85 26.02 -6.05
CA PRO A 527 -19.78 24.99 -5.55
C PRO A 527 -20.57 25.38 -4.30
N ASP A 528 -20.05 26.35 -3.55
CA ASP A 528 -20.52 26.71 -2.23
C ASP A 528 -21.79 27.59 -2.29
N GLN A 529 -22.41 27.83 -1.14
CA GLN A 529 -23.56 28.72 -1.01
C GLN A 529 -23.16 30.17 -1.25
N LYS A 530 -24.19 31.00 -1.46
CA LYS A 530 -24.00 32.44 -1.61
C LYS A 530 -23.55 33.16 -0.34
N PHE A 531 -23.86 32.57 0.81
CA PHE A 531 -23.36 33.02 2.11
C PHE A 531 -22.84 31.78 2.87
N PRO A 532 -21.57 31.41 2.68
CA PRO A 532 -20.95 30.33 3.43
C PRO A 532 -21.00 30.59 4.94
N GLY A 533 -21.40 29.59 5.73
CA GLY A 533 -21.42 29.67 7.21
C GLY A 533 -22.38 30.70 7.81
N ALA A 534 -23.43 31.09 7.09
CA ALA A 534 -24.36 32.14 7.51
C ALA A 534 -24.98 31.91 8.91
N GLU A 535 -25.15 30.65 9.33
CA GLU A 535 -25.66 30.26 10.65
C GLU A 535 -24.74 30.66 11.82
N PHE A 536 -23.48 30.99 11.54
CA PHE A 536 -22.52 31.50 12.51
C PHE A 536 -22.31 33.01 12.42
N ALA A 537 -22.93 33.68 11.44
CA ALA A 537 -22.77 35.09 11.26
C ALA A 537 -23.26 35.88 12.50
N PRO A 538 -22.56 36.95 12.90
CA PRO A 538 -22.94 37.79 14.04
C PRO A 538 -24.12 38.74 13.73
N TYR A 539 -24.78 38.58 12.57
CA TYR A 539 -25.81 39.48 12.06
C TYR A 539 -27.22 39.10 12.47
N LYS A 540 -28.12 40.08 12.46
CA LYS A 540 -29.55 39.83 12.63
C LYS A 540 -30.22 39.27 11.38
N THR A 541 -29.65 39.51 10.20
CA THR A 541 -30.22 39.10 8.90
C THR A 541 -29.16 38.44 8.03
N ASN A 542 -29.45 37.23 7.54
CA ASN A 542 -28.50 36.37 6.83
C ASN A 542 -28.71 36.36 5.30
N ASN A 543 -29.21 37.47 4.74
CA ASN A 543 -29.58 37.54 3.31
C ASN A 543 -28.49 38.16 2.42
N TYR A 544 -27.32 38.47 2.98
CA TYR A 544 -26.23 39.06 2.21
C TYR A 544 -25.51 38.01 1.37
N GLU A 545 -25.10 38.35 0.16
CA GLU A 545 -24.44 37.42 -0.77
C GLU A 545 -22.95 37.77 -0.88
N TRP A 546 -22.13 37.25 0.03
CA TRP A 546 -20.66 37.39 -0.04
C TRP A 546 -20.09 36.65 -1.27
N ASN A 547 -20.71 35.54 -1.66
CA ASN A 547 -20.36 34.73 -2.82
C ASN A 547 -21.50 34.71 -3.85
N PRO A 548 -21.73 35.79 -4.63
CA PRO A 548 -22.90 35.90 -5.51
C PRO A 548 -22.98 34.80 -6.59
N ILE A 549 -21.85 34.20 -6.95
CA ILE A 549 -21.74 33.10 -7.93
C ILE A 549 -21.90 31.70 -7.30
N GLY A 550 -22.11 31.62 -5.98
CA GLY A 550 -22.26 30.38 -5.24
C GLY A 550 -23.50 29.59 -5.67
N ALA A 551 -23.28 28.38 -6.19
CA ALA A 551 -24.35 27.49 -6.65
C ALA A 551 -25.05 26.71 -5.51
N GLY A 552 -24.40 26.59 -4.35
CA GLY A 552 -24.89 25.82 -3.20
C GLY A 552 -25.03 24.32 -3.46
N MET A 553 -24.30 23.79 -4.45
CA MET A 553 -24.42 22.40 -4.89
C MET A 553 -23.68 21.43 -3.97
N MET A 554 -22.58 21.85 -3.33
CA MET A 554 -21.84 20.98 -2.40
C MET A 554 -22.65 20.60 -1.15
N TRP A 555 -23.72 21.34 -0.85
CA TRP A 555 -24.58 21.15 0.33
C TRP A 555 -25.87 20.38 0.02
N ARG A 556 -25.95 19.76 -1.16
CA ARG A 556 -27.08 18.91 -1.56
C ARG A 556 -26.68 17.44 -1.49
N ALA A 557 -27.65 16.56 -1.25
CA ALA A 557 -27.46 15.13 -1.31
C ALA A 557 -27.67 14.61 -2.74
N TYR A 558 -26.72 13.82 -3.23
CA TYR A 558 -26.78 13.13 -4.51
C TYR A 558 -26.70 11.62 -4.30
N SER A 559 -27.71 10.90 -4.80
CA SER A 559 -27.83 9.45 -4.69
C SER A 559 -27.16 8.69 -5.84
N PHE A 560 -26.15 9.30 -6.45
CA PHE A 560 -25.30 8.70 -7.48
C PHE A 560 -23.85 9.21 -7.32
N PRO A 561 -22.84 8.43 -7.74
CA PRO A 561 -21.45 8.85 -7.73
C PRO A 561 -21.17 9.95 -8.75
N VAL A 562 -20.28 10.88 -8.39
CA VAL A 562 -19.80 11.94 -9.27
C VAL A 562 -18.28 12.01 -9.20
N PHE A 563 -17.62 11.99 -10.35
CA PHE A 563 -16.16 12.00 -10.45
C PHE A 563 -15.68 13.10 -11.38
N LEU A 564 -14.63 13.80 -10.98
CA LEU A 564 -13.83 14.64 -11.87
C LEU A 564 -12.73 13.77 -12.47
N LEU A 565 -12.75 13.63 -13.79
CA LEU A 565 -11.73 12.88 -14.53
C LEU A 565 -10.38 13.61 -14.51
N ASN A 566 -9.30 12.88 -14.74
CA ASN A 566 -8.03 13.48 -15.13
C ASN A 566 -7.95 13.68 -16.67
N GLU A 567 -6.87 14.27 -17.19
CA GLU A 567 -6.73 14.53 -18.64
C GLU A 567 -6.77 13.23 -19.47
N SER A 568 -6.06 12.19 -19.05
CA SER A 568 -6.03 10.89 -19.74
C SER A 568 -7.39 10.18 -19.68
N GLY A 569 -8.03 10.19 -18.51
CA GLY A 569 -9.37 9.62 -18.30
C GLY A 569 -10.44 10.36 -19.09
N THR A 570 -10.31 11.68 -19.23
CA THR A 570 -11.21 12.48 -20.08
C THR A 570 -11.14 12.03 -21.53
N GLN A 571 -9.94 11.84 -22.09
CA GLN A 571 -9.77 11.37 -23.47
C GLN A 571 -10.35 9.96 -23.66
N LEU A 572 -10.06 9.05 -22.73
CA LEU A 572 -10.53 7.67 -22.76
C LEU A 572 -12.07 7.61 -22.73
N VAL A 573 -12.70 8.28 -21.76
CA VAL A 573 -14.16 8.25 -21.60
C VAL A 573 -14.86 8.97 -22.75
N GLN A 574 -14.26 10.00 -23.34
CA GLN A 574 -14.76 10.62 -24.58
C GLN A 574 -14.79 9.64 -25.75
N GLU A 575 -13.72 8.87 -25.93
CA GLU A 575 -13.66 7.83 -26.96
C GLU A 575 -14.73 6.75 -26.75
N VAL A 576 -14.87 6.28 -25.51
CA VAL A 576 -15.90 5.32 -25.10
C VAL A 576 -17.31 5.85 -25.39
N ALA A 577 -17.60 7.10 -25.03
CA ALA A 577 -18.90 7.73 -25.29
C ALA A 577 -19.19 7.82 -26.80
N MET A 578 -18.20 8.20 -27.62
CA MET A 578 -18.35 8.25 -29.08
C MET A 578 -18.56 6.86 -29.69
N ASN A 579 -17.90 5.84 -29.15
CA ASN A 579 -18.05 4.46 -29.61
C ASN A 579 -19.44 3.92 -29.28
N ASN A 580 -19.96 4.17 -28.08
CA ASN A 580 -21.33 3.82 -27.70
C ASN A 580 -22.38 4.50 -28.60
N GLU A 581 -22.19 5.78 -28.95
CA GLU A 581 -23.09 6.49 -29.87
C GLU A 581 -23.13 5.86 -31.27
N LYS A 582 -21.98 5.38 -31.77
CA LYS A 582 -21.90 4.66 -33.06
C LYS A 582 -22.56 3.28 -33.00
N LYS A 583 -22.50 2.62 -31.84
CA LYS A 583 -23.03 1.27 -31.59
C LYS A 583 -24.52 1.24 -31.21
N LYS A 584 -25.30 2.32 -31.40
CA LYS A 584 -26.70 2.50 -30.95
C LYS A 584 -27.72 1.37 -31.30
N ASN A 585 -27.34 0.35 -32.08
CA ASN A 585 -28.14 -0.82 -32.46
C ASN A 585 -27.43 -2.18 -32.22
N ASP A 586 -26.31 -2.20 -31.49
CA ASP A 586 -25.53 -3.41 -31.23
C ASP A 586 -25.78 -3.93 -29.80
N TYR A 587 -25.54 -5.22 -29.55
CA TYR A 587 -25.84 -5.87 -28.27
C TYR A 587 -24.81 -5.58 -27.17
N THR A 588 -23.73 -4.86 -27.51
CA THR A 588 -22.59 -4.61 -26.62
C THR A 588 -22.38 -3.10 -26.46
N GLU A 589 -22.45 -2.64 -25.22
CA GLU A 589 -22.17 -1.25 -24.83
C GLU A 589 -20.98 -1.23 -23.87
N ASP A 590 -20.12 -0.25 -24.04
CA ASP A 590 -18.99 -0.01 -23.14
C ASP A 590 -19.53 0.73 -21.89
N VAL A 591 -19.23 0.19 -20.71
CA VAL A 591 -19.77 0.67 -19.43
C VAL A 591 -18.68 1.19 -18.52
N VAL A 592 -19.03 2.11 -17.62
CA VAL A 592 -18.14 2.56 -16.54
C VAL A 592 -18.61 1.94 -15.23
N GLU A 593 -17.67 1.32 -14.53
CA GLU A 593 -17.81 0.84 -13.16
C GLU A 593 -17.28 1.91 -12.19
N PHE A 594 -18.13 2.39 -11.28
CA PHE A 594 -17.76 3.35 -10.26
C PHE A 594 -17.34 2.63 -8.98
N ASP A 595 -16.03 2.59 -8.72
CA ASP A 595 -15.45 1.96 -7.54
C ASP A 595 -15.43 2.89 -6.31
N LEU A 596 -16.59 3.45 -5.98
CA LEU A 596 -16.76 4.30 -4.80
C LEU A 596 -18.05 3.96 -4.08
N VAL A 597 -17.99 2.95 -3.21
CA VAL A 597 -19.12 2.59 -2.34
C VAL A 597 -19.06 3.43 -1.06
N MET A 598 -19.46 4.71 -1.15
CA MET A 598 -19.61 5.59 0.04
C MET A 598 -20.91 5.27 0.82
N GLN A 599 -21.07 4.00 1.18
CA GLN A 599 -22.05 3.53 2.17
C GLN A 599 -21.29 2.87 3.33
N THR A 600 -20.50 3.65 4.07
CA THR A 600 -19.96 3.17 5.34
C THR A 600 -21.05 3.10 6.42
N THR A 601 -22.23 3.67 6.16
CA THR A 601 -23.39 3.66 7.03
C THR A 601 -24.22 2.39 6.88
N LYS A 602 -24.48 1.71 8.00
CA LYS A 602 -25.50 0.67 8.10
C LYS A 602 -26.84 1.25 7.64
N SER A 603 -27.71 0.44 7.03
CA SER A 603 -29.03 0.90 6.54
C SER A 603 -29.77 1.63 7.66
N GLY A 604 -30.09 2.92 7.46
CA GLY A 604 -30.81 3.76 8.42
C GLY A 604 -30.00 4.87 9.10
N THR A 605 -28.66 4.91 9.01
CA THR A 605 -27.87 6.01 9.60
C THR A 605 -27.68 7.15 8.59
N HIS A 606 -28.61 8.10 8.60
CA HIS A 606 -28.67 9.23 7.66
C HIS A 606 -28.19 10.56 8.26
N ASP A 607 -27.74 10.55 9.51
CA ASP A 607 -27.26 11.71 10.25
C ASP A 607 -25.97 11.36 11.02
N SER A 608 -25.26 12.40 11.45
CA SER A 608 -24.00 12.25 12.17
C SER A 608 -24.15 11.56 13.53
N GLU A 609 -25.28 11.73 14.22
CA GLU A 609 -25.50 11.15 15.55
C GLU A 609 -25.59 9.62 15.48
N SER A 610 -26.52 9.12 14.66
CA SER A 610 -26.75 7.71 14.41
C SER A 610 -25.48 7.04 13.86
N CYS A 611 -24.79 7.73 12.95
CA CYS A 611 -23.59 7.22 12.32
C CYS A 611 -22.41 7.05 13.30
N LEU A 612 -22.20 8.02 14.20
CA LEU A 612 -21.17 7.95 15.24
C LEU A 612 -21.51 6.90 16.32
N GLN A 613 -22.77 6.80 16.72
CA GLN A 613 -23.25 5.78 17.68
C GLN A 613 -22.98 4.36 17.17
N GLU A 614 -23.23 4.11 15.88
CA GLU A 614 -22.98 2.81 15.23
C GLU A 614 -21.51 2.63 14.77
N GLN A 615 -20.62 3.60 15.01
CA GLN A 615 -19.21 3.57 14.61
C GLN A 615 -18.99 3.38 13.10
N THR A 616 -19.84 4.02 12.29
CA THR A 616 -19.87 3.88 10.82
C THR A 616 -19.29 5.07 10.05
N CYS A 617 -18.87 6.12 10.76
CA CYS A 617 -18.15 7.28 10.22
C CYS A 617 -17.17 7.83 11.26
N LEU A 618 -16.33 8.74 10.78
CA LEU A 618 -15.37 9.49 11.58
C LEU A 618 -15.78 10.97 11.64
N PRO A 619 -15.53 11.67 12.76
CA PRO A 619 -15.68 13.10 12.81
C PRO A 619 -14.70 13.77 11.85
N LEU A 620 -15.19 14.78 11.12
CA LEU A 620 -14.34 15.64 10.30
C LEU A 620 -13.50 16.55 11.20
N GLY A 621 -12.20 16.64 10.96
CA GLY A 621 -11.31 17.48 11.76
C GLY A 621 -9.85 17.38 11.34
N GLY A 622 -9.00 18.04 12.12
CA GLY A 622 -7.56 18.09 11.95
C GLY A 622 -6.93 18.86 13.11
N TYR A 623 -5.63 19.16 12.99
CA TYR A 623 -4.89 19.89 14.03
C TYR A 623 -4.74 21.35 13.65
N SER A 624 -5.29 22.23 14.49
CA SER A 624 -4.95 23.66 14.44
C SER A 624 -3.61 23.90 15.14
N VAL A 625 -2.87 24.91 14.73
CA VAL A 625 -1.53 25.22 15.25
C VAL A 625 -1.53 26.66 15.75
N TRP A 626 -0.94 26.90 16.92
CA TRP A 626 -0.71 28.26 17.40
C TRP A 626 0.70 28.41 17.95
N SER A 627 1.19 29.65 17.95
CA SER A 627 2.51 30.04 18.44
C SER A 627 2.46 31.46 19.00
N SER A 628 3.46 31.83 19.80
CA SER A 628 3.54 33.16 20.43
C SER A 628 4.93 33.77 20.26
N LEU A 629 4.98 35.08 20.02
CA LEU A 629 6.22 35.86 20.03
C LEU A 629 6.09 37.03 21.02
N PRO A 630 6.97 37.15 22.03
CA PRO A 630 7.97 36.15 22.47
C PRO A 630 7.31 34.87 23.05
N PRO A 631 8.07 33.77 23.29
CA PRO A 631 7.52 32.53 23.85
C PRO A 631 6.90 32.72 25.24
N ILE A 632 5.69 32.18 25.44
CA ILE A 632 4.99 32.22 26.73
C ILE A 632 5.60 31.18 27.69
N ASN A 633 6.00 31.63 28.88
CA ASN A 633 6.63 30.77 29.89
C ASN A 633 5.62 30.41 31.01
N ASN A 634 5.20 29.14 31.08
CA ASN A 634 4.17 28.66 32.02
C ASN A 634 4.63 28.62 33.49
N SER A 635 5.89 28.91 33.77
CA SER A 635 6.51 28.77 35.10
C SER A 635 6.55 30.05 35.93
N SER A 636 6.31 31.23 35.32
CA SER A 636 6.41 32.53 36.01
C SER A 636 5.04 33.13 36.30
N SER A 637 4.75 33.38 37.58
CA SER A 637 3.51 33.98 38.09
C SER A 637 3.38 35.50 37.89
N ASN A 638 4.15 36.11 37.00
CA ASN A 638 4.20 37.56 36.85
C ASN A 638 3.46 38.03 35.59
N HIS A 639 2.38 38.78 35.83
CA HIS A 639 1.63 39.65 34.91
C HIS A 639 1.51 39.20 33.45
N SER A 640 0.35 38.63 33.13
CA SER A 640 -0.04 38.32 31.76
C SER A 640 -0.32 39.59 30.96
N LYS A 641 0.49 39.86 29.93
CA LYS A 641 0.28 40.96 28.97
C LYS A 641 -1.03 40.77 28.19
N PRO A 642 -1.74 41.85 27.78
CA PRO A 642 -2.83 41.75 26.82
C PRO A 642 -2.37 41.09 25.52
N ILE A 643 -3.24 40.31 24.88
CA ILE A 643 -2.91 39.47 23.72
C ILE A 643 -3.51 40.10 22.46
N ILE A 644 -2.67 40.22 21.42
CA ILE A 644 -3.11 40.39 20.03
C ILE A 644 -3.05 39.03 19.37
N LEU A 645 -4.23 38.51 19.00
CA LEU A 645 -4.36 37.20 18.36
C LEU A 645 -4.52 37.38 16.85
N THR A 646 -3.50 37.00 16.09
CA THR A 646 -3.55 37.03 14.62
C THR A 646 -3.87 35.62 14.10
N VAL A 647 -4.88 35.50 13.24
CA VAL A 647 -5.41 34.20 12.80
C VAL A 647 -5.48 34.08 11.28
N ALA A 648 -5.36 32.86 10.77
CA ALA A 648 -5.64 32.51 9.38
C ALA A 648 -6.25 31.11 9.30
N SER A 649 -7.00 30.83 8.23
CA SER A 649 -7.49 29.48 7.92
C SER A 649 -6.44 28.67 7.15
N MET A 650 -6.46 27.33 7.32
CA MET A 650 -5.55 26.40 6.64
C MET A 650 -6.23 25.55 5.58
N ASP A 651 -7.54 25.33 5.70
CA ASP A 651 -8.28 24.39 4.86
C ASP A 651 -9.28 25.07 3.94
N SER A 652 -9.45 24.48 2.75
CA SER A 652 -10.51 24.83 1.82
C SER A 652 -11.46 23.65 1.58
N ALA A 653 -12.63 23.95 1.03
CA ALA A 653 -13.56 22.95 0.54
C ALA A 653 -13.57 22.87 -0.99
N SER A 654 -14.08 21.77 -1.51
CA SER A 654 -14.33 21.55 -2.93
C SER A 654 -15.43 20.50 -3.09
N PHE A 655 -16.16 20.56 -4.19
CA PHE A 655 -17.10 19.50 -4.56
C PHE A 655 -16.40 18.15 -4.75
N PHE A 656 -15.15 18.19 -5.24
CA PHE A 656 -14.27 17.01 -5.35
C PHE A 656 -13.25 17.08 -4.24
N ARG A 657 -13.41 16.24 -3.21
CA ARG A 657 -12.75 16.41 -1.91
C ARG A 657 -11.23 16.43 -2.01
N ASP A 658 -10.68 15.56 -2.84
CA ASP A 658 -9.23 15.38 -3.02
C ASP A 658 -8.60 16.46 -3.91
N LYS A 659 -9.40 17.41 -4.42
CA LYS A 659 -8.94 18.56 -5.21
C LYS A 659 -9.48 19.86 -4.62
N ASN A 660 -8.93 20.23 -3.47
CA ASN A 660 -9.32 21.38 -2.64
C ASN A 660 -8.12 22.25 -2.23
N LEU A 661 -7.33 22.69 -3.22
CA LEU A 661 -6.14 23.53 -2.96
C LEU A 661 -6.51 24.83 -2.24
N GLY A 662 -7.44 25.64 -2.77
CA GLY A 662 -7.83 26.90 -2.14
C GLY A 662 -6.72 27.96 -2.22
N ALA A 663 -6.17 28.16 -3.42
CA ALA A 663 -5.00 29.01 -3.65
C ALA A 663 -5.23 30.48 -3.25
N GLU A 664 -6.39 31.07 -3.56
CA GLU A 664 -6.72 32.45 -3.15
C GLU A 664 -7.33 32.46 -1.74
N SER A 665 -8.18 31.49 -1.43
CA SER A 665 -8.73 31.29 -0.07
C SER A 665 -8.67 29.82 0.32
N PRO A 666 -7.96 29.43 1.40
CA PRO A 666 -7.33 30.29 2.41
C PRO A 666 -5.80 30.44 2.29
N ILE A 667 -5.15 29.74 1.34
CA ILE A 667 -3.68 29.59 1.33
C ILE A 667 -2.97 30.96 1.24
N SER A 668 -3.52 31.92 0.51
CA SER A 668 -2.90 33.25 0.38
C SER A 668 -2.76 33.97 1.74
N GLY A 669 -3.80 33.89 2.58
CA GLY A 669 -3.79 34.47 3.93
C GLY A 669 -2.83 33.75 4.87
N LEU A 670 -2.79 32.41 4.80
CA LEU A 670 -1.84 31.60 5.56
C LEU A 670 -0.39 31.94 5.21
N ILE A 671 -0.06 32.04 3.91
CA ILE A 671 1.29 32.41 3.46
C ILE A 671 1.64 33.81 3.95
N ALA A 672 0.72 34.77 3.87
CA ALA A 672 0.94 36.13 4.37
C ALA A 672 1.19 36.16 5.88
N LEU A 673 0.44 35.38 6.67
CA LEU A 673 0.64 35.24 8.11
C LEU A 673 2.01 34.65 8.42
N LEU A 674 2.40 33.55 7.77
CA LEU A 674 3.69 32.89 7.99
C LEU A 674 4.86 33.82 7.62
N ALA A 675 4.74 34.54 6.51
CA ALA A 675 5.73 35.54 6.10
C ALA A 675 5.85 36.70 7.12
N ALA A 676 4.74 37.12 7.71
CA ALA A 676 4.73 38.12 8.76
C ALA A 676 5.43 37.62 10.03
N VAL A 677 5.15 36.38 10.45
CA VAL A 677 5.78 35.73 11.61
C VAL A 677 7.29 35.57 11.40
N ASP A 678 7.71 35.09 10.23
CA ASP A 678 9.14 34.96 9.89
C ASP A 678 9.84 36.32 9.92
N SER A 679 9.23 37.36 9.35
CA SER A 679 9.79 38.71 9.37
C SER A 679 9.91 39.27 10.80
N LEU A 680 8.88 39.08 11.64
CA LEU A 680 8.88 39.53 13.02
C LEU A 680 9.92 38.78 13.86
N SER A 681 10.11 37.48 13.63
CA SER A 681 11.09 36.67 14.37
C SER A 681 12.53 37.16 14.27
N ARG A 682 12.84 37.99 13.25
CA ARG A 682 14.17 38.56 13.00
C ARG A 682 14.36 39.94 13.64
N VAL A 683 13.33 40.49 14.26
CA VAL A 683 13.37 41.79 14.93
C VAL A 683 13.85 41.60 16.37
N ASN A 684 14.85 42.39 16.78
CA ASN A 684 15.33 42.43 18.17
C ASN A 684 14.41 43.30 19.05
N GLY A 685 14.30 42.97 20.35
CA GLY A 685 13.55 43.76 21.33
C GLY A 685 12.05 43.44 21.44
N LEU A 686 11.62 42.26 20.97
CA LEU A 686 10.23 41.81 21.09
C LEU A 686 9.80 41.53 22.54
N ASP A 687 10.75 41.27 23.44
CA ASP A 687 10.48 41.03 24.86
C ASP A 687 9.93 42.28 25.58
N ASP A 688 10.28 43.47 25.08
CA ASP A 688 9.90 44.78 25.64
C ASP A 688 8.50 45.24 25.19
N LEU A 689 7.80 44.47 24.34
CA LEU A 689 6.46 44.82 23.86
C LEU A 689 5.45 44.86 25.01
N SER A 690 4.56 45.86 24.99
CA SER A 690 3.48 46.00 25.98
C SER A 690 2.39 44.94 25.86
N LYS A 691 2.27 44.33 24.67
CA LYS A 691 1.28 43.30 24.32
C LYS A 691 1.98 42.02 23.86
N GLN A 692 1.36 40.87 24.13
CA GLN A 692 1.79 39.56 23.68
C GLN A 692 1.23 39.27 22.28
N LEU A 693 2.09 38.86 21.34
CA LEU A 693 1.64 38.44 20.02
C LEU A 693 1.41 36.93 20.01
N VAL A 694 0.24 36.51 19.53
CA VAL A 694 -0.14 35.11 19.36
C VAL A 694 -0.63 34.92 17.94
N PHE A 695 -0.14 33.89 17.27
CA PHE A 695 -0.49 33.54 15.90
C PHE A 695 -1.17 32.19 15.91
N SER A 696 -2.32 32.06 15.26
CA SER A 696 -3.07 30.80 15.18
C SER A 696 -3.49 30.50 13.74
N VAL A 697 -3.40 29.23 13.38
CA VAL A 697 -3.80 28.71 12.08
C VAL A 697 -4.83 27.62 12.34
N PHE A 698 -6.07 27.87 11.91
CA PHE A 698 -7.20 27.00 12.20
C PHE A 698 -7.50 26.02 11.05
N THR A 699 -7.86 24.80 11.43
CA THR A 699 -8.30 23.74 10.51
C THR A 699 -9.78 23.44 10.71
N GLY A 700 -10.49 23.16 9.62
CA GLY A 700 -11.91 22.87 9.61
C GLY A 700 -12.76 24.13 9.57
N GLU A 701 -12.22 25.27 9.12
CA GLU A 701 -12.96 26.52 9.09
C GLU A 701 -14.05 26.51 8.00
N ALA A 702 -13.76 25.88 6.86
CA ALA A 702 -14.75 25.67 5.78
C ALA A 702 -15.94 24.79 6.21
N TRP A 703 -15.83 24.07 7.33
CA TRP A 703 -16.83 23.12 7.82
C TRP A 703 -17.51 23.58 9.11
N GLY A 704 -17.83 24.88 9.18
CA GLY A 704 -18.54 25.47 10.31
C GLY A 704 -17.62 25.83 11.48
N TYR A 705 -16.43 26.35 11.16
CA TYR A 705 -15.48 26.93 12.12
C TYR A 705 -15.03 25.93 13.18
N LEU A 706 -14.78 24.67 12.80
CA LEU A 706 -14.50 23.59 13.75
C LEU A 706 -13.26 23.89 14.59
N GLY A 707 -12.19 24.38 13.95
CA GLY A 707 -10.91 24.66 14.61
C GLY A 707 -11.01 25.82 15.57
N SER A 708 -11.50 26.98 15.11
CA SER A 708 -11.63 28.18 15.94
C SER A 708 -12.62 27.99 17.09
N ARG A 709 -13.75 27.30 16.87
CA ARG A 709 -14.70 26.95 17.95
C ARG A 709 -14.08 25.99 18.95
N ARG A 710 -13.32 24.98 18.50
CA ARG A 710 -12.64 24.04 19.39
C ARG A 710 -11.58 24.76 20.22
N PHE A 711 -10.80 25.65 19.62
CA PHE A 711 -9.82 26.48 20.31
C PHE A 711 -10.46 27.34 21.41
N LEU A 712 -11.57 28.02 21.09
CA LEU A 712 -12.33 28.79 22.07
C LEU A 712 -12.89 27.93 23.21
N PHE A 713 -13.33 26.72 22.92
CA PHE A 713 -13.81 25.77 23.93
C PHE A 713 -12.66 25.29 24.84
N GLU A 714 -11.48 25.03 24.27
CA GLU A 714 -10.30 24.65 25.04
C GLU A 714 -9.77 25.78 25.94
N LEU A 715 -9.90 27.04 25.51
CA LEU A 715 -9.61 28.21 26.35
C LEU A 715 -10.53 28.29 27.58
N ASP A 716 -11.80 27.91 27.45
CA ASP A 716 -12.73 27.90 28.59
C ASP A 716 -12.41 26.76 29.57
N LEU A 717 -11.97 25.62 29.04
CA LEU A 717 -11.55 24.47 29.84
C LEU A 717 -10.17 24.64 30.46
N GLN A 718 -9.38 25.64 30.01
CA GLN A 718 -7.97 25.81 30.36
C GLN A 718 -7.17 24.52 30.12
N SER A 719 -7.34 23.92 28.94
CA SER A 719 -6.66 22.68 28.57
C SER A 719 -5.14 22.89 28.44
N GLU A 720 -4.36 21.81 28.55
CA GLU A 720 -2.90 21.86 28.34
C GLU A 720 -2.52 22.40 26.95
N ALA A 721 -3.36 22.16 25.94
CA ALA A 721 -3.10 22.56 24.55
C ALA A 721 -3.11 24.09 24.33
N VAL A 722 -3.73 24.85 25.23
CA VAL A 722 -3.76 26.33 25.22
C VAL A 722 -3.15 26.92 26.49
N SER A 723 -2.32 26.14 27.19
CA SER A 723 -1.69 26.55 28.43
C SER A 723 -0.91 27.86 28.25
N GLY A 724 -1.16 28.82 29.13
CA GLY A 724 -0.58 30.16 29.06
C GLY A 724 -1.45 31.21 28.34
N LEU A 725 -2.52 30.79 27.67
CA LEU A 725 -3.51 31.69 27.06
C LEU A 725 -4.76 31.79 27.94
N ASN A 726 -5.36 32.98 28.00
CA ASN A 726 -6.64 33.21 28.65
C ASN A 726 -7.52 34.09 27.76
N SER A 727 -8.78 33.70 27.58
CA SER A 727 -9.75 34.42 26.76
C SER A 727 -9.99 35.86 27.22
N SER A 728 -9.86 36.15 28.51
CA SER A 728 -10.02 37.52 29.05
C SER A 728 -8.87 38.46 28.69
N LEU A 729 -7.73 37.93 28.26
CA LEU A 729 -6.56 38.71 27.88
C LEU A 729 -6.53 39.06 26.39
N ILE A 730 -7.35 38.41 25.58
CA ILE A 730 -7.44 38.66 24.14
C ILE A 730 -8.09 40.04 23.96
N GLU A 731 -7.28 41.03 23.62
CA GLU A 731 -7.71 42.41 23.42
C GLU A 731 -8.27 42.61 22.02
N THR A 732 -7.55 42.10 21.01
CA THR A 732 -7.90 42.22 19.59
C THR A 732 -7.62 40.93 18.84
N VAL A 733 -8.55 40.54 17.95
CA VAL A 733 -8.37 39.45 16.99
C VAL A 733 -8.19 40.02 15.58
N ILE A 734 -7.09 39.69 14.91
CA ILE A 734 -6.80 40.12 13.54
C ILE A 734 -6.81 38.88 12.65
N GLU A 735 -7.71 38.80 11.69
CA GLU A 735 -7.72 37.69 10.73
C GLU A 735 -7.17 38.14 9.38
N ILE A 736 -6.27 37.33 8.83
CA ILE A 736 -5.76 37.50 7.46
C ILE A 736 -6.52 36.52 6.57
N GLY A 737 -7.44 37.06 5.78
CA GLY A 737 -8.26 36.28 4.85
C GLY A 737 -7.62 36.16 3.47
N SER A 738 -8.41 36.36 2.43
CA SER A 738 -7.98 36.34 1.04
C SER A 738 -7.19 37.60 0.73
N VAL A 739 -5.89 37.45 0.48
CA VAL A 739 -4.98 38.56 0.14
C VAL A 739 -4.20 38.30 -1.15
N GLY A 740 -4.64 37.31 -1.94
CA GLY A 740 -3.96 36.86 -3.15
C GLY A 740 -4.11 37.80 -4.35
N LYS A 741 -5.12 38.67 -4.37
CA LYS A 741 -5.45 39.52 -5.53
C LYS A 741 -4.40 40.58 -5.89
N GLY A 742 -3.58 41.01 -4.93
CA GLY A 742 -2.50 42.00 -5.15
C GLY A 742 -1.49 41.58 -6.21
N PHE A 743 -1.50 40.31 -6.59
CA PHE A 743 -0.52 39.70 -7.47
C PHE A 743 -1.04 39.45 -8.90
N SER A 744 -2.35 39.20 -9.08
CA SER A 744 -2.90 38.69 -10.36
C SER A 744 -3.59 39.74 -11.22
N GLN A 745 -4.08 40.85 -10.63
CA GLN A 745 -4.92 41.84 -11.32
C GLN A 745 -4.39 43.29 -11.22
N GLY A 746 -3.23 43.51 -10.58
CA GLY A 746 -2.65 44.85 -10.38
C GLY A 746 -3.49 45.78 -9.48
N LYS A 747 -4.50 45.25 -8.80
CA LYS A 747 -5.28 45.94 -7.77
C LYS A 747 -4.70 45.61 -6.42
N ASN A 748 -4.14 46.61 -5.77
CA ASN A 748 -3.40 46.45 -4.51
C ASN A 748 -4.15 47.08 -3.35
N THR A 749 -5.48 47.05 -3.40
CA THR A 749 -6.35 47.61 -2.36
C THR A 749 -6.83 46.47 -1.48
N PHE A 750 -6.53 46.58 -0.19
CA PHE A 750 -7.01 45.69 0.85
C PHE A 750 -8.04 46.41 1.72
N PHE A 751 -9.05 45.67 2.15
CA PHE A 751 -10.17 46.18 2.93
C PHE A 751 -10.12 45.60 4.35
N ALA A 752 -10.18 46.50 5.32
CA ALA A 752 -10.31 46.18 6.73
C ALA A 752 -11.80 46.10 7.09
N HIS A 753 -12.28 44.88 7.30
CA HIS A 753 -13.63 44.57 7.75
C HIS A 753 -13.68 44.54 9.27
N THR A 754 -14.63 45.26 9.88
CA THR A 754 -14.78 45.33 11.35
C THR A 754 -16.23 45.12 11.75
N ALA A 755 -16.45 44.45 12.89
CA ALA A 755 -17.80 44.13 13.39
C ALA A 755 -18.42 45.30 14.15
N ALA A 756 -17.59 46.01 14.92
CA ALA A 756 -17.95 47.20 15.67
C ALA A 756 -16.73 48.11 15.78
N VAL A 757 -16.95 49.43 15.70
CA VAL A 757 -15.87 50.42 15.85
C VAL A 757 -15.49 50.49 17.34
N SER A 758 -14.37 49.87 17.69
CA SER A 758 -13.72 49.97 18.99
C SER A 758 -12.46 50.83 18.90
N LEU A 759 -11.97 51.30 20.05
CA LEU A 759 -10.69 52.02 20.13
C LEU A 759 -9.54 51.15 19.59
N ALA A 760 -9.52 49.87 19.97
CA ALA A 760 -8.50 48.91 19.54
C ALA A 760 -8.53 48.61 18.03
N THR A 761 -9.72 48.53 17.41
CA THR A 761 -9.83 48.33 15.95
C THR A 761 -9.40 49.57 15.16
N ASN A 762 -9.65 50.77 15.68
CA ASN A 762 -9.19 52.00 15.04
C ASN A 762 -7.67 52.14 15.12
N GLU A 763 -7.09 51.86 16.30
CA GLU A 763 -5.64 51.81 16.47
C GLU A 763 -4.98 50.79 15.52
N THR A 764 -5.58 49.61 15.37
CA THR A 764 -5.07 48.57 14.45
C THR A 764 -5.15 49.02 12.99
N LEU A 765 -6.24 49.68 12.60
CA LEU A 765 -6.40 50.21 11.24
C LEU A 765 -5.43 51.36 10.95
N ASP A 766 -5.22 52.25 11.90
CA ASP A 766 -4.28 53.36 11.74
C ASP A 766 -2.83 52.85 11.74
N ALA A 767 -2.54 51.80 12.51
CA ALA A 767 -1.28 51.06 12.43
C ALA A 767 -1.05 50.46 11.03
N LEU A 768 -2.07 49.86 10.41
CA LEU A 768 -2.00 49.36 9.01
C LEU A 768 -1.71 50.48 8.01
N LYS A 769 -2.36 51.64 8.17
CA LYS A 769 -2.14 52.79 7.29
C LYS A 769 -0.75 53.40 7.46
N HIS A 770 -0.27 53.52 8.70
CA HIS A 770 1.11 53.97 8.96
C HIS A 770 2.14 52.98 8.42
N ALA A 771 1.91 51.68 8.57
CA ALA A 771 2.74 50.63 7.99
C ALA A 771 2.85 50.76 6.47
N ARG A 772 1.71 51.01 5.79
CA ARG A 772 1.69 51.34 4.36
C ARG A 772 2.52 52.58 4.07
N ASP A 773 2.35 53.66 4.81
CA ASP A 773 3.05 54.93 4.56
C ASP A 773 4.57 54.81 4.76
N SER A 774 5.02 53.86 5.58
CA SER A 774 6.44 53.55 5.79
C SER A 774 7.09 52.75 4.64
N LEU A 775 6.28 52.12 3.79
CA LEU A 775 6.76 51.37 2.63
C LEU A 775 6.93 52.33 1.44
N GLU A 776 8.12 52.41 0.86
CA GLU A 776 8.39 53.20 -0.37
C GLU A 776 7.64 52.67 -1.62
N LEU A 777 6.86 51.60 -1.46
CA LEU A 777 6.03 50.99 -2.50
C LEU A 777 4.75 51.80 -2.70
N LYS A 778 4.75 52.68 -3.71
CA LYS A 778 3.62 53.57 -4.10
C LYS A 778 2.31 52.88 -4.49
N ASN A 779 2.25 51.57 -4.38
CA ASN A 779 1.26 50.76 -5.06
C ASN A 779 0.28 50.05 -4.12
N ILE A 780 0.43 50.04 -2.78
CA ILE A 780 -0.48 49.33 -1.87
C ILE A 780 -1.42 50.32 -1.16
N THR A 781 -2.72 50.01 -1.11
CA THR A 781 -3.73 50.80 -0.37
C THR A 781 -4.48 49.93 0.63
N VAL A 782 -4.69 50.44 1.85
CA VAL A 782 -5.54 49.81 2.87
C VAL A 782 -6.67 50.78 3.20
N SER A 783 -7.91 50.32 3.08
CA SER A 783 -9.13 51.11 3.33
C SER A 783 -10.08 50.37 4.26
N SER A 784 -10.93 51.11 4.98
CA SER A 784 -12.06 50.51 5.69
C SER A 784 -13.06 49.93 4.68
N ALA A 785 -13.64 48.78 4.99
CA ALA A 785 -14.72 48.22 4.19
C ALA A 785 -15.97 49.12 4.22
N SER A 786 -16.74 49.07 3.14
CA SER A 786 -17.96 49.86 2.95
C SER A 786 -19.04 49.49 3.96
N THR A 787 -19.77 50.49 4.45
CA THR A 787 -20.97 50.31 5.30
C THR A 787 -22.14 49.64 4.57
N SER A 788 -22.03 49.39 3.26
CA SER A 788 -23.05 48.68 2.49
C SER A 788 -23.00 47.16 2.65
N ASN A 789 -21.91 46.61 3.18
CA ASN A 789 -21.79 45.20 3.55
C ASN A 789 -22.10 45.04 5.06
N PRO A 790 -22.38 43.83 5.55
CA PRO A 790 -22.80 43.63 6.94
C PRO A 790 -21.63 43.72 7.95
N GLY A 791 -20.38 43.93 7.50
CA GLY A 791 -19.21 44.11 8.35
C GLY A 791 -18.14 43.05 8.11
N ILE A 792 -18.25 41.92 8.81
CA ILE A 792 -17.34 40.75 8.82
C ILE A 792 -17.69 39.67 7.76
N PRO A 793 -16.81 39.37 6.81
CA PRO A 793 -17.04 38.26 5.88
C PRO A 793 -16.93 36.89 6.57
N PRO A 794 -17.37 35.79 5.92
CA PRO A 794 -17.31 34.43 6.47
C PRO A 794 -15.88 34.03 6.84
N THR A 795 -15.55 34.12 8.12
CA THR A 795 -14.18 33.99 8.65
C THR A 795 -14.20 33.46 10.08
N SER A 796 -13.05 32.99 10.56
CA SER A 796 -12.88 32.43 11.91
C SER A 796 -13.36 33.39 12.99
N LEU A 797 -13.23 34.71 12.77
CA LEU A 797 -13.69 35.79 13.64
C LEU A 797 -15.19 35.70 13.97
N MET A 798 -16.01 35.12 13.09
CA MET A 798 -17.43 34.88 13.38
C MET A 798 -17.62 33.99 14.61
N ALA A 799 -16.78 32.98 14.80
CA ALA A 799 -16.82 32.10 15.98
C ALA A 799 -16.51 32.88 17.27
N PHE A 800 -15.54 33.80 17.22
CA PHE A 800 -15.18 34.66 18.35
C PHE A 800 -16.33 35.62 18.71
N LEU A 801 -16.89 36.31 17.72
CA LEU A 801 -17.99 37.26 17.91
C LEU A 801 -19.28 36.57 18.38
N LYS A 802 -19.55 35.36 17.91
CA LYS A 802 -20.70 34.57 18.35
C LYS A 802 -20.57 34.16 19.82
N LYS A 803 -19.36 33.88 20.30
CA LYS A 803 -19.09 33.58 21.71
C LYS A 803 -19.09 34.84 22.58
N ASN A 804 -18.45 35.91 22.12
CA ASN A 804 -18.40 37.19 22.80
C ASN A 804 -18.61 38.34 21.80
N PRO A 805 -19.81 38.94 21.74
CA PRO A 805 -20.11 40.05 20.84
C PRO A 805 -19.28 41.31 21.09
N SER A 806 -18.63 41.43 22.25
CA SER A 806 -17.75 42.55 22.60
C SER A 806 -16.29 42.34 22.17
N THR A 807 -15.96 41.22 21.53
CA THR A 807 -14.60 41.00 20.99
C THR A 807 -14.29 42.04 19.92
N SER A 808 -13.21 42.80 20.13
CA SER A 808 -12.65 43.69 19.12
C SER A 808 -11.94 42.86 18.07
N GLY A 809 -12.35 42.98 16.81
CA GLY A 809 -11.70 42.22 15.75
C GLY A 809 -11.80 42.86 14.38
N MET A 810 -10.82 42.54 13.55
CA MET A 810 -10.69 43.03 12.19
C MET A 810 -10.27 41.89 11.27
N VAL A 811 -10.86 41.84 10.07
CA VAL A 811 -10.46 40.93 9.01
C VAL A 811 -9.86 41.75 7.88
N LEU A 812 -8.69 41.34 7.38
CA LEU A 812 -8.06 41.92 6.21
C LEU A 812 -8.34 41.04 4.97
N GLU A 813 -8.99 41.63 3.98
CA GLU A 813 -9.40 40.96 2.74
C GLU A 813 -9.01 41.78 1.50
N ASP A 814 -9.02 41.17 0.32
CA ASP A 814 -8.79 41.81 -0.97
C ASP A 814 -10.09 42.24 -1.71
N PHE A 815 -11.24 42.11 -1.04
CA PHE A 815 -12.55 42.53 -1.53
C PHE A 815 -13.27 43.44 -0.53
N ASP A 816 -14.23 44.22 -1.02
CA ASP A 816 -15.07 45.10 -0.20
C ASP A 816 -16.47 44.52 0.05
N THR A 817 -17.21 44.20 -1.01
CA THR A 817 -18.62 43.77 -0.87
C THR A 817 -18.84 42.29 -1.12
N SER A 818 -18.06 41.67 -1.99
CA SER A 818 -18.24 40.27 -2.38
C SER A 818 -16.90 39.70 -2.78
N PHE A 819 -16.72 38.39 -2.61
CA PHE A 819 -15.47 37.70 -2.87
C PHE A 819 -14.85 38.06 -4.21
N SER A 820 -13.56 38.35 -4.16
CA SER A 820 -12.68 38.51 -5.31
C SER A 820 -12.55 37.23 -6.11
N ASP A 821 -12.48 36.12 -5.39
CA ASP A 821 -12.24 34.81 -5.93
C ASP A 821 -13.48 34.32 -6.67
N LYS A 822 -13.30 34.15 -7.99
CA LYS A 822 -14.32 33.57 -8.86
C LYS A 822 -14.44 32.05 -8.75
N PHE A 823 -13.55 31.41 -8.00
CA PHE A 823 -13.48 29.96 -7.86
C PHE A 823 -13.53 29.51 -6.40
N TYR A 824 -14.16 30.31 -5.53
CA TYR A 824 -14.23 30.03 -4.10
C TYR A 824 -14.74 28.61 -3.82
N HIS A 825 -13.97 27.86 -3.01
CA HIS A 825 -14.20 26.45 -2.69
C HIS A 825 -14.42 25.54 -3.90
N SER A 826 -13.66 25.79 -4.97
CA SER A 826 -13.69 25.01 -6.20
C SER A 826 -12.37 24.32 -6.46
N HIS A 827 -12.43 23.18 -7.15
CA HIS A 827 -11.25 22.49 -7.67
C HIS A 827 -10.44 23.31 -8.71
N LEU A 828 -11.01 24.43 -9.18
CA LEU A 828 -10.36 25.40 -10.05
C LEU A 828 -9.61 26.51 -9.31
N ASP A 829 -9.72 26.60 -7.98
CA ASP A 829 -8.90 27.52 -7.18
C ASP A 829 -7.48 26.93 -7.00
N ASP A 830 -6.76 26.89 -8.12
CA ASP A 830 -5.42 26.32 -8.28
C ASP A 830 -4.48 27.37 -8.88
N ILE A 831 -3.20 27.27 -8.53
CA ILE A 831 -2.06 28.03 -9.05
C ILE A 831 -2.06 27.99 -10.59
N LYS A 832 -2.28 26.82 -11.22
CA LYS A 832 -2.23 26.68 -12.68
C LYS A 832 -3.22 27.57 -13.43
N TYR A 833 -4.36 27.90 -12.82
CA TYR A 833 -5.40 28.70 -13.46
C TYR A 833 -5.31 30.19 -13.11
N LYS A 834 -4.38 30.57 -12.23
CA LYS A 834 -4.15 31.94 -11.78
C LYS A 834 -2.77 32.50 -12.17
N PHE A 835 -1.77 31.66 -12.46
CA PHE A 835 -0.41 32.11 -12.77
C PHE A 835 -0.10 32.17 -14.27
N PHE A 836 -0.16 33.40 -14.82
CA PHE A 836 0.83 33.89 -15.76
C PHE A 836 1.44 35.16 -15.16
N SER A 837 2.75 35.12 -14.85
CA SER A 837 3.68 36.23 -14.57
C SER A 837 3.88 36.76 -13.11
N HIS A 838 5.17 36.69 -12.69
CA HIS A 838 5.97 37.57 -11.79
C HIS A 838 5.73 37.71 -10.29
N SER A 839 6.68 37.20 -9.49
CA SER A 839 6.88 37.17 -8.02
C SER A 839 7.02 38.51 -7.27
N GLY A 840 6.51 38.54 -6.02
CA GLY A 840 6.87 39.44 -4.91
C GLY A 840 6.08 40.76 -4.77
N SER A 841 5.06 40.84 -3.90
CA SER A 841 4.56 42.14 -3.41
C SER A 841 3.85 42.15 -2.03
N CYS A 842 3.09 41.11 -1.64
CA CYS A 842 2.30 41.15 -0.39
C CYS A 842 3.08 40.93 0.92
N ILE A 843 4.36 40.56 0.84
CA ILE A 843 5.18 40.13 1.98
C ILE A 843 5.57 41.30 2.93
N SER A 844 5.43 42.56 2.52
CA SER A 844 5.98 43.71 3.28
C SER A 844 5.03 44.45 4.23
N CYS A 845 3.70 44.27 4.14
CA CYS A 845 2.75 45.08 4.94
C CYS A 845 2.46 44.52 6.34
N CYS A 846 2.35 43.20 6.50
CA CYS A 846 2.02 42.60 7.80
C CYS A 846 3.08 42.84 8.91
N PRO A 847 4.40 42.82 8.65
CA PRO A 847 5.41 43.05 9.69
C PRO A 847 5.37 44.47 10.27
N HIS A 848 5.07 45.49 9.44
CA HIS A 848 5.03 46.87 9.88
C HIS A 848 3.75 47.25 10.64
N THR A 849 2.68 46.46 10.52
CA THR A 849 1.39 46.70 11.19
C THR A 849 1.44 46.38 12.68
N LEU A 850 2.30 45.43 13.08
CA LEU A 850 2.48 45.01 14.47
C LEU A 850 3.55 45.85 15.19
N TYR A 851 4.25 46.71 14.46
CA TYR A 851 5.28 47.62 14.96
C TYR A 851 4.78 48.93 15.61
N PRO A 852 3.55 49.48 15.37
CA PRO A 852 3.10 50.73 16.00
C PRO A 852 2.43 50.52 17.36
N CYS A 853 2.67 49.39 18.05
CA CYS A 853 2.35 49.22 19.47
C CYS A 853 3.55 49.63 20.34
N LYS A 854 4.07 50.84 20.09
CA LYS A 854 5.03 51.51 20.99
C LYS A 854 4.32 52.52 21.86
#